data_AF-A0A921G833-F1
#
_entry.id   AF-A0A921G833-F1
#
_cell.length_a   1.000
_cell.length_b   1.000
_cell.length_c   1.000
_cell.angle_alpha   90.00
_cell.angle_beta   90.00
_cell.angle_gamma   90.00
#
_symmetry.space_group_name_H-M   'P 1'
#
loop_
_entity.id
_entity.type
_entity.pdbx_description
1 polymer ?
#
loop_
_entity_poly.entity_id
_entity_poly.type
_entity_poly.pdbx_seq_one_letter_code
_entity_poly.pdbx_strand_id
1 'polypeptide(L)'
;MINKNNCPLVSVVVPVYGTSKYLNRCLDSILQQSYSNIEVLTVNDASPDNSKDIILRYQQNDPRVKLVDNPSNLGLFRARMEGAKIAQGKYITFIDSDDYIGIDYIRSLVFKAEQEQADIVKAQFIMDDERIGEKYVYNYINYRPRITLTGKAIADEYFRQEGVDFSWHILCVKLYSMKLWKKCEHFYKNINTHLIMTEDIAFSTPLFLLAEKYTEVDCDTYFYVQRKAASTGIAKDIKKFEKNISDLKVSFDFRTQVLKELNVYEQYEKNHIAWKENYGRSWKNAIKWAGFDSADIKYLEDLVRHALGIEQLEMQTKEDGYYYSVTTKWSDREEVVKKQIINHKIHCVSFDIFDTLICRPFFEPSDLFRILEYRYKQLNPKTHVDFSKIRIEAEREARNAINDIGREEITLKEIYERISNEYNISTAHTKNLMEYEKELEIKFCYRRNFGYELYNIARFLNKKIVLTSDMYLDKDTIIAILSSNGYNDYEKLYLSSESQKTKSTGNLYHDVTKECDKKTLIHVGDNYQSDYLKPKELGIESIYLPKAIDVFTGKLVDSGYNVGNSFYNMLRPCGNFFDHKVSMEFWGIRCMLSVIANKFFDNPYYMFNENTDFNSNLYYMSYYALGMHLLGITLDLVKRNKSKKTIHFVARDGYQCKVVYDILKKYISDLPESNYLYLSRKALLPLAFTSPEDIPYIKDNISFDSVTFKTPAMIMKQFLGLEDNKEIKIRLKKEGFDSEAYFKNFESFNTFLKILCKDKTLFTSLRNKKQLIQEKLNDIIDEQDLLFDIGYNGTAQKILSILMEKPIDAYYVYINKDKPMLNETELGYKVETFYDRTPCISGAIREFMFSKGEPSCIGYDIHNNNLIPKLEKEQMSYIEKEMSKIISLGVSDFAEDFLSKFADVLPLVTFRNYDISLPFEFLMERASDMDRNVFSCCYFEDDIFSGKGKIEMTSWWNNYSVAQESRLIVQTSNTETNSIDYLGIGKNFYTSSRWKRIIVMLLIAPNILRNKLKDRL
;
A
#
# COMPACT_ATOMS: atom_id res chain seq x y z
N MET A 1 30.41 -11.29 -4.64
CA MET A 1 29.85 -10.04 -4.10
C MET A 1 30.63 -8.87 -4.66
N ILE A 2 29.96 -7.76 -5.00
CA ILE A 2 30.62 -6.52 -5.41
C ILE A 2 31.34 -5.96 -4.18
N ASN A 3 32.65 -5.77 -4.29
CA ASN A 3 33.44 -4.99 -3.34
C ASN A 3 34.02 -3.78 -4.07
N LYS A 4 34.56 -2.81 -3.33
CA LYS A 4 35.09 -1.56 -3.88
C LYS A 4 36.11 -1.76 -5.02
N ASN A 5 36.79 -2.91 -5.04
CA ASN A 5 37.86 -3.21 -6.00
C ASN A 5 37.38 -3.88 -7.30
N ASN A 6 36.11 -4.33 -7.38
CA ASN A 6 35.54 -4.99 -8.56
C ASN A 6 34.16 -4.42 -8.94
N CYS A 7 34.02 -3.11 -8.80
CA CYS A 7 32.81 -2.36 -9.11
C CYS A 7 32.71 -2.08 -10.63
N PRO A 8 31.56 -2.28 -11.28
CA PRO A 8 31.37 -1.88 -12.68
C PRO A 8 31.48 -0.35 -12.87
N LEU A 9 32.04 0.11 -13.99
CA LEU A 9 32.06 1.55 -14.28
C LEU A 9 30.62 2.04 -14.57
N VAL A 10 30.24 3.18 -13.98
CA VAL A 10 28.98 3.90 -14.28
C VAL A 10 29.29 5.21 -15.01
N SER A 11 28.69 5.40 -16.17
CA SER A 11 28.73 6.69 -16.88
C SER A 11 27.58 7.57 -16.42
N VAL A 12 27.88 8.70 -15.80
CA VAL A 12 26.91 9.71 -15.36
C VAL A 12 26.89 10.84 -16.39
N VAL A 13 25.82 10.93 -17.18
CA VAL A 13 25.67 11.98 -18.21
C VAL A 13 24.93 13.17 -17.63
N VAL A 14 25.53 14.36 -17.70
CA VAL A 14 24.97 15.60 -17.16
C VAL A 14 24.83 16.64 -18.29
N PRO A 15 23.64 16.82 -18.87
CA PRO A 15 23.40 17.86 -19.87
C PRO A 15 23.36 19.25 -19.19
N VAL A 16 24.08 20.22 -19.76
CA VAL A 16 24.28 21.56 -19.17
C VAL A 16 23.91 22.64 -20.18
N TYR A 17 22.88 23.43 -19.84
CA TYR A 17 22.48 24.62 -20.59
C TYR A 17 21.82 25.66 -19.67
N GLY A 18 22.52 26.76 -19.36
CA GLY A 18 21.95 27.86 -18.57
C GLY A 18 21.66 27.50 -17.11
N THR A 19 22.50 26.65 -16.50
CA THR A 19 22.31 26.08 -15.16
C THR A 19 23.46 26.38 -14.20
N SER A 20 24.27 27.41 -14.45
CA SER A 20 25.47 27.69 -13.65
C SER A 20 25.21 27.88 -12.15
N LYS A 21 24.02 28.39 -11.79
CA LYS A 21 23.55 28.55 -10.40
C LYS A 21 23.49 27.20 -9.64
N TYR A 22 23.16 26.12 -10.33
CA TYR A 22 22.84 24.82 -9.73
C TYR A 22 23.96 23.79 -9.92
N LEU A 23 24.78 23.97 -10.96
CA LEU A 23 25.75 22.99 -11.42
C LEU A 23 26.76 22.55 -10.35
N ASN A 24 27.18 23.44 -9.44
CA ASN A 24 28.07 23.05 -8.34
C ASN A 24 27.42 22.00 -7.43
N ARG A 25 26.16 22.21 -7.03
CA ARG A 25 25.41 21.28 -6.17
C ARG A 25 25.22 19.93 -6.86
N CYS A 26 24.89 19.95 -8.16
CA CYS A 26 24.75 18.75 -8.98
C CYS A 26 26.06 17.95 -8.99
N LEU A 27 27.17 18.56 -9.39
CA LEU A 27 28.48 17.90 -9.49
C LEU A 27 29.00 17.44 -8.12
N ASP A 28 28.85 18.25 -7.08
CA ASP A 28 29.24 17.87 -5.72
C ASP A 28 28.48 16.61 -5.26
N SER A 29 27.17 16.52 -5.54
CA SER A 29 26.37 15.34 -5.18
C SER A 29 26.81 14.06 -5.89
N ILE A 30 27.29 14.17 -7.13
CA ILE A 30 27.80 13.04 -7.93
C ILE A 30 29.19 12.63 -7.46
N LEU A 31 30.09 13.59 -7.18
CA LEU A 31 31.47 13.30 -6.81
C LEU A 31 31.63 12.79 -5.38
N GLN A 32 30.66 13.09 -4.50
CA GLN A 32 30.63 12.65 -3.10
C GLN A 32 29.93 11.31 -2.88
N GLN A 33 29.45 10.65 -3.94
CA GLN A 33 28.79 9.35 -3.83
C GLN A 33 29.65 8.33 -3.07
N SER A 34 29.00 7.46 -2.29
CA SER A 34 29.65 6.28 -1.70
C SER A 34 30.31 5.40 -2.77
N TYR A 35 29.78 5.41 -4.00
CA TYR A 35 30.27 4.71 -5.16
C TYR A 35 31.28 5.56 -5.95
N SER A 36 32.53 5.10 -6.02
CA SER A 36 33.62 5.90 -6.61
C SER A 36 33.97 5.57 -8.06
N ASN A 37 33.62 4.37 -8.57
CA ASN A 37 33.96 3.94 -9.93
C ASN A 37 33.00 4.53 -10.98
N ILE A 38 33.10 5.84 -11.18
CA ILE A 38 32.24 6.62 -12.07
C ILE A 38 33.07 7.43 -13.05
N GLU A 39 32.49 7.73 -14.20
CA GLU A 39 32.89 8.86 -15.05
C GLU A 39 31.72 9.85 -15.16
N VAL A 40 32.02 11.14 -15.12
CA VAL A 40 31.01 12.21 -15.15
C VAL A 40 31.17 12.96 -16.47
N LEU A 41 30.23 12.74 -17.38
CA LEU A 41 30.22 13.28 -18.73
C LEU A 41 29.35 14.54 -18.76
N THR A 42 29.96 15.69 -18.47
CA THR A 42 29.28 16.99 -18.51
C THR A 42 29.19 17.47 -19.95
N VAL A 43 27.98 17.55 -20.49
CA VAL A 43 27.71 17.97 -21.88
C VAL A 43 27.28 19.44 -21.88
N ASN A 44 28.22 20.34 -22.14
CA ASN A 44 27.93 21.76 -22.30
C ASN A 44 27.28 21.99 -23.67
N ASP A 45 25.98 22.27 -23.68
CA ASP A 45 25.19 22.44 -24.91
C ASP A 45 25.18 23.90 -25.39
N ALA A 46 26.38 24.48 -25.54
CA ALA A 46 26.61 25.90 -25.80
C ALA A 46 25.88 26.82 -24.79
N SER A 47 26.09 26.58 -23.49
CA SER A 47 25.49 27.39 -22.42
C SER A 47 25.78 28.88 -22.59
N PRO A 48 24.79 29.78 -22.37
CA PRO A 48 24.97 31.23 -22.48
C PRO A 48 25.59 31.86 -21.22
N ASP A 49 25.84 31.07 -20.18
CA ASP A 49 26.36 31.49 -18.87
C ASP A 49 27.75 30.88 -18.59
N ASN A 50 28.27 31.08 -17.37
CA ASN A 50 29.58 30.61 -16.94
C ASN A 50 29.64 29.09 -16.61
N SER A 51 28.70 28.29 -17.10
CA SER A 51 28.66 26.83 -16.82
C SER A 51 29.91 26.10 -17.31
N LYS A 52 30.45 26.49 -18.47
CA LYS A 52 31.68 25.90 -19.02
C LYS A 52 32.89 26.10 -18.09
N ASP A 53 33.03 27.30 -17.52
CA ASP A 53 34.12 27.60 -16.59
C ASP A 53 34.02 26.78 -15.31
N ILE A 54 32.79 26.57 -14.81
CA ILE A 54 32.54 25.70 -13.66
C ILE A 54 32.99 24.27 -13.99
N ILE A 55 32.59 23.71 -15.13
CA ILE A 55 32.96 22.36 -15.55
C ILE A 55 34.49 22.21 -15.62
N LEU A 56 35.18 23.16 -16.26
CA LEU A 56 36.63 23.12 -16.39
C LEU A 56 37.34 23.12 -15.03
N ARG A 57 36.82 23.87 -14.05
CA ARG A 57 37.35 23.85 -12.68
C ARG A 57 37.17 22.48 -12.01
N TYR A 58 36.02 21.83 -12.18
CA TYR A 58 35.81 20.48 -11.64
C TYR A 58 36.71 19.45 -12.32
N GLN A 59 36.84 19.51 -13.66
CA GLN A 59 37.74 18.64 -14.43
C GLN A 59 39.21 18.76 -14.01
N GLN A 60 39.66 19.96 -13.62
CA GLN A 60 41.02 20.16 -13.09
C GLN A 60 41.22 19.50 -11.72
N ASN A 61 40.18 19.46 -10.88
CA ASN A 61 40.25 18.94 -9.51
C ASN A 61 39.93 17.45 -9.42
N ASP A 62 39.15 16.91 -10.36
CA ASP A 62 38.73 15.50 -10.37
C ASP A 62 38.77 14.93 -11.80
N PRO A 63 39.69 14.00 -12.09
CA PRO A 63 39.87 13.45 -13.44
C PRO A 63 38.68 12.61 -13.92
N ARG A 64 37.72 12.28 -13.03
CA ARG A 64 36.48 11.60 -13.42
C ARG A 64 35.54 12.51 -14.20
N VAL A 65 35.67 13.83 -14.09
CA VAL A 65 34.85 14.80 -14.80
C VAL A 65 35.42 15.07 -16.20
N LYS A 66 34.60 14.90 -17.23
CA LYS A 66 34.96 15.09 -18.64
C LYS A 66 33.99 16.04 -19.31
N LEU A 67 34.52 17.10 -19.94
CA LEU A 67 33.74 18.03 -20.74
C LEU A 67 33.49 17.49 -22.15
N VAL A 68 32.22 17.46 -22.56
CA VAL A 68 31.78 17.39 -23.96
C VAL A 68 31.24 18.76 -24.32
N ASP A 69 31.90 19.47 -25.22
CA ASP A 69 31.58 20.86 -25.55
C ASP A 69 30.93 20.92 -26.94
N ASN A 70 29.62 21.16 -26.98
CA ASN A 70 28.90 21.30 -28.24
C ASN A 70 29.11 22.70 -28.83
N PRO A 71 29.32 22.82 -30.16
CA PRO A 71 29.57 24.11 -30.80
C PRO A 71 28.33 25.02 -30.86
N SER A 72 27.14 24.46 -30.67
CA SER A 72 25.85 25.14 -30.69
C SER A 72 24.87 24.38 -29.80
N ASN A 73 23.78 25.03 -29.35
CA ASN A 73 22.72 24.37 -28.60
C ASN A 73 21.99 23.35 -29.51
N LEU A 74 22.10 22.07 -29.18
CA LEU A 74 21.48 20.96 -29.91
C LEU A 74 20.14 20.51 -29.32
N GLY A 75 19.80 21.00 -28.12
CA GLY A 75 18.63 20.60 -27.35
C GLY A 75 18.91 19.41 -26.43
N LEU A 76 18.06 19.24 -25.41
CA LEU A 76 18.26 18.30 -24.30
C LEU A 76 18.41 16.86 -24.78
N PHE A 77 17.58 16.41 -25.73
CA PHE A 77 17.67 15.07 -26.29
C PHE A 77 19.05 14.78 -26.89
N ARG A 78 19.54 15.70 -27.74
CA ARG A 78 20.82 15.53 -28.43
C ARG A 78 21.99 15.69 -27.48
N ALA A 79 21.93 16.59 -26.50
CA ALA A 79 22.95 16.71 -25.46
C ALA A 79 23.12 15.38 -24.69
N ARG A 80 22.03 14.75 -24.27
CA ARG A 80 22.06 13.41 -23.64
C ARG A 80 22.69 12.36 -24.56
N MET A 81 22.36 12.39 -25.85
CA MET A 81 22.96 11.48 -26.85
C MET A 81 24.47 11.71 -27.05
N GLU A 82 24.94 12.96 -27.11
CA GLU A 82 26.39 13.24 -27.25
C GLU A 82 27.18 12.70 -26.05
N GLY A 83 26.65 12.85 -24.83
CA GLY A 83 27.24 12.21 -23.64
C GLY A 83 27.22 10.69 -23.73
N ALA A 84 26.07 10.09 -24.09
CA ALA A 84 25.92 8.64 -24.18
C ALA A 84 26.78 7.98 -25.27
N LYS A 85 27.15 8.71 -26.33
CA LYS A 85 28.05 8.19 -27.39
C LYS A 85 29.44 7.85 -26.88
N ILE A 86 29.97 8.66 -25.96
CA ILE A 86 31.33 8.50 -25.43
C ILE A 86 31.38 7.74 -24.10
N ALA A 87 30.21 7.36 -23.55
CA ALA A 87 30.09 6.60 -22.32
C ALA A 87 30.73 5.20 -22.44
N GLN A 88 31.53 4.84 -21.43
CA GLN A 88 32.32 3.61 -21.36
C GLN A 88 31.86 2.67 -20.23
N GLY A 89 30.89 3.09 -19.42
CA GLY A 89 30.36 2.34 -18.29
C GLY A 89 29.61 1.07 -18.72
N LYS A 90 29.59 0.08 -17.82
CA LYS A 90 28.66 -1.06 -17.90
C LYS A 90 27.22 -0.57 -17.74
N TYR A 91 27.04 0.48 -16.96
CA TYR A 91 25.76 1.16 -16.74
C TYR A 91 25.85 2.64 -17.09
N ILE A 92 24.71 3.23 -17.40
CA ILE A 92 24.54 4.65 -17.69
C ILE A 92 23.37 5.23 -16.89
N THR A 93 23.54 6.43 -16.36
CA THR A 93 22.48 7.22 -15.71
C THR A 93 22.57 8.67 -16.15
N PHE A 94 21.46 9.40 -16.06
CA PHE A 94 21.33 10.78 -16.52
C PHE A 94 20.91 11.65 -15.35
N ILE A 95 21.66 12.71 -15.07
CA ILE A 95 21.34 13.64 -13.98
C ILE A 95 21.22 15.04 -14.59
N ASP A 96 20.06 15.67 -14.44
CA ASP A 96 19.87 17.03 -14.96
C ASP A 96 20.69 18.03 -14.12
N SER A 97 21.26 19.04 -14.77
CA SER A 97 22.27 19.92 -14.13
C SER A 97 21.71 20.90 -13.09
N ASP A 98 20.38 21.04 -13.01
CA ASP A 98 19.68 21.75 -11.94
C ASP A 98 19.28 20.87 -10.74
N ASP A 99 19.32 19.55 -10.91
CA ASP A 99 18.98 18.54 -9.93
C ASP A 99 20.21 18.04 -9.15
N TYR A 100 20.00 17.15 -8.18
CA TYR A 100 21.06 16.50 -7.41
C TYR A 100 20.59 15.15 -6.85
N ILE A 101 21.52 14.33 -6.36
CA ILE A 101 21.23 12.97 -5.88
C ILE A 101 21.64 12.76 -4.41
N GLY A 102 20.97 11.83 -3.74
CA GLY A 102 21.31 11.36 -2.39
C GLY A 102 22.66 10.64 -2.35
N ILE A 103 23.29 10.59 -1.18
CA ILE A 103 24.73 10.25 -1.04
C ILE A 103 25.09 8.81 -1.44
N ASP A 104 24.11 7.91 -1.49
CA ASP A 104 24.29 6.47 -1.76
C ASP A 104 23.56 5.98 -3.03
N TYR A 105 23.02 6.93 -3.81
CA TYR A 105 22.18 6.70 -5.00
C TYR A 105 22.80 5.73 -6.01
N ILE A 106 24.05 5.97 -6.43
CA ILE A 106 24.67 5.14 -7.48
C ILE A 106 24.95 3.73 -6.96
N ARG A 107 25.44 3.58 -5.71
CA ARG A 107 25.79 2.28 -5.14
C ARG A 107 24.57 1.37 -5.08
N SER A 108 23.47 1.88 -4.57
CA SER A 108 22.23 1.11 -4.41
C SER A 108 21.65 0.64 -5.73
N LEU A 109 21.56 1.53 -6.73
CA LEU A 109 21.08 1.17 -8.06
C LEU A 109 21.95 0.12 -8.74
N VAL A 110 23.28 0.25 -8.65
CA VAL A 110 24.22 -0.73 -9.21
C VAL A 110 24.08 -2.07 -8.50
N PHE A 111 24.00 -2.08 -7.16
CA PHE A 111 23.87 -3.32 -6.39
C PHE A 111 22.58 -4.06 -6.74
N LYS A 112 21.45 -3.34 -6.85
CA LYS A 112 20.18 -3.93 -7.27
C LYS A 112 20.24 -4.43 -8.71
N ALA A 113 20.87 -3.67 -9.63
CA ALA A 113 21.04 -4.08 -11.01
C ALA A 113 21.83 -5.39 -11.14
N GLU A 114 22.91 -5.53 -10.39
CA GLU A 114 23.78 -6.71 -10.43
C GLU A 114 23.16 -7.91 -9.68
N GLN A 115 22.43 -7.67 -8.59
CA GLN A 115 21.72 -8.73 -7.87
C GLN A 115 20.61 -9.33 -8.74
N GLU A 116 19.81 -8.49 -9.39
CA GLU A 116 18.62 -8.91 -10.16
C GLU A 116 18.91 -9.14 -11.64
N GLN A 117 20.14 -8.84 -12.09
CA GLN A 117 20.51 -8.78 -13.51
C GLN A 117 19.56 -7.87 -14.30
N ALA A 118 19.28 -6.68 -13.75
CA ALA A 118 18.30 -5.76 -14.30
C ALA A 118 18.88 -4.87 -15.41
N ASP A 119 18.07 -4.61 -16.44
CA ASP A 119 18.37 -3.64 -17.48
C ASP A 119 17.98 -2.21 -17.08
N ILE A 120 16.95 -2.07 -16.26
CA ILE A 120 16.45 -0.80 -15.75
C ILE A 120 16.27 -0.91 -14.24
N VAL A 121 16.89 -0.01 -13.49
CA VAL A 121 16.65 0.17 -12.06
C VAL A 121 16.15 1.59 -11.81
N LYS A 122 14.97 1.72 -11.22
CA LYS A 122 14.37 3.02 -10.88
C LYS A 122 14.55 3.34 -9.40
N ALA A 123 14.98 4.57 -9.13
CA ALA A 123 15.08 5.15 -7.78
C ALA A 123 13.77 5.85 -7.36
N GLN A 124 13.70 6.25 -6.09
CA GLN A 124 12.71 7.23 -5.65
C GLN A 124 13.12 8.63 -6.10
N PHE A 125 12.16 9.55 -6.18
CA PHE A 125 12.44 10.96 -6.38
C PHE A 125 11.68 11.84 -5.39
N ILE A 126 12.31 12.95 -5.05
CA ILE A 126 11.81 13.97 -4.11
C ILE A 126 11.68 15.26 -4.89
N MET A 127 10.55 15.94 -4.76
CA MET A 127 10.40 17.28 -5.32
C MET A 127 11.10 18.28 -4.41
N ASP A 128 12.02 19.10 -4.93
CA ASP A 128 12.62 20.27 -4.30
C ASP A 128 12.04 21.52 -4.97
N ASP A 129 10.93 22.04 -4.44
CA ASP A 129 10.18 23.13 -5.07
C ASP A 129 10.66 24.50 -4.57
N GLU A 130 11.57 25.12 -5.32
CA GLU A 130 12.08 26.47 -5.03
C GLU A 130 10.98 27.55 -5.01
N ARG A 131 9.80 27.28 -5.61
CA ARG A 131 8.70 28.25 -5.68
C ARG A 131 8.01 28.42 -4.33
N ILE A 132 7.97 27.36 -3.52
CA ILE A 132 7.40 27.35 -2.17
C ILE A 132 8.45 27.16 -1.07
N GLY A 133 9.69 26.82 -1.43
CA GLY A 133 10.79 26.62 -0.50
C GLY A 133 10.67 25.32 0.31
N GLU A 134 10.02 24.30 -0.25
CA GLU A 134 9.78 23.02 0.43
C GLU A 134 10.17 21.83 -0.42
N LYS A 135 10.59 20.76 0.26
CA LYS A 135 10.80 19.45 -0.33
C LYS A 135 9.65 18.51 0.05
N TYR A 136 9.17 17.70 -0.87
CA TYR A 136 8.07 16.76 -0.62
C TYR A 136 8.11 15.52 -1.52
N VAL A 137 7.39 14.48 -1.12
CA VAL A 137 7.16 13.25 -1.91
C VAL A 137 5.72 13.16 -2.37
N TYR A 138 5.48 12.51 -3.50
CA TYR A 138 4.14 12.12 -3.93
C TYR A 138 3.79 10.75 -3.37
N ASN A 139 2.85 10.68 -2.43
CA ASN A 139 2.61 9.48 -1.63
C ASN A 139 2.25 8.26 -2.49
N TYR A 140 1.39 8.46 -3.49
CA TYR A 140 0.89 7.38 -4.34
C TYR A 140 1.95 6.85 -5.33
N ILE A 141 3.05 7.58 -5.54
CA ILE A 141 4.19 7.14 -6.36
C ILE A 141 5.29 6.55 -5.47
N ASN A 142 5.68 7.27 -4.42
CA ASN A 142 6.85 6.91 -3.61
C ASN A 142 6.57 5.76 -2.64
N TYR A 143 5.33 5.61 -2.17
CA TYR A 143 4.98 4.59 -1.17
C TYR A 143 4.19 3.40 -1.71
N ARG A 144 4.01 3.32 -3.04
CA ARG A 144 3.52 2.09 -3.66
C ARG A 144 4.54 0.96 -3.49
N PRO A 145 4.09 -0.30 -3.41
CA PRO A 145 4.99 -1.45 -3.38
C PRO A 145 5.93 -1.46 -4.59
N ARG A 146 7.20 -1.78 -4.34
CA ARG A 146 8.20 -1.93 -5.39
C ARG A 146 7.87 -3.13 -6.26
N ILE A 147 8.06 -2.96 -7.56
CA ILE A 147 7.76 -3.99 -8.55
C ILE A 147 9.02 -4.46 -9.24
N THR A 148 9.03 -5.75 -9.58
CA THR A 148 10.03 -6.32 -10.49
C THR A 148 9.27 -6.99 -11.62
N LEU A 149 9.61 -6.61 -12.86
CA LEU A 149 8.91 -7.06 -14.06
C LEU A 149 9.92 -7.68 -15.02
N THR A 150 9.47 -8.66 -15.81
CA THR A 150 10.30 -9.38 -16.78
C THR A 150 9.63 -9.48 -18.13
N GLY A 151 10.43 -9.35 -19.20
CA GLY A 151 9.97 -9.46 -20.59
C GLY A 151 8.77 -8.56 -20.89
N LYS A 152 7.74 -9.13 -21.54
CA LYS A 152 6.58 -8.39 -22.03
C LYS A 152 5.82 -7.62 -20.94
N ALA A 153 5.83 -8.11 -19.69
CA ALA A 153 5.16 -7.43 -18.58
C ALA A 153 5.69 -6.01 -18.32
N ILE A 154 6.94 -5.72 -18.69
CA ILE A 154 7.55 -4.38 -18.56
C ILE A 154 6.85 -3.40 -19.49
N ALA A 155 6.73 -3.75 -20.78
CA ALA A 155 6.03 -2.95 -21.76
C ALA A 155 4.54 -2.86 -21.42
N ASP A 156 3.89 -3.97 -21.10
CA ASP A 156 2.47 -4.00 -20.74
C ASP A 156 2.17 -3.01 -19.60
N GLU A 157 2.98 -2.99 -18.55
CA GLU A 157 2.82 -2.04 -17.46
C GLU A 157 3.07 -0.58 -17.88
N TYR A 158 4.15 -0.32 -18.63
CA TYR A 158 4.50 1.02 -19.11
C TYR A 158 3.38 1.65 -19.95
N PHE A 159 2.74 0.87 -20.83
CA PHE A 159 1.63 1.36 -21.66
C PHE A 159 0.31 1.42 -20.90
N ARG A 160 0.03 0.45 -20.02
CA ARG A 160 -1.23 0.35 -19.26
C ARG A 160 -1.55 1.58 -18.41
N GLN A 161 -0.55 2.29 -17.92
CA GLN A 161 -0.74 3.51 -17.12
C GLN A 161 -1.10 4.76 -17.93
N GLU A 162 -1.07 4.72 -19.26
CA GLU A 162 -1.64 5.79 -20.11
C GLU A 162 -1.11 7.22 -19.81
N GLY A 163 0.10 7.32 -19.27
CA GLY A 163 0.76 8.57 -18.94
C GLY A 163 0.32 9.25 -17.65
N VAL A 164 -0.51 8.61 -16.80
CA VAL A 164 -0.96 9.23 -15.54
C VAL A 164 0.13 9.30 -14.47
N ASP A 165 1.13 8.41 -14.51
CA ASP A 165 2.31 8.44 -13.63
C ASP A 165 3.57 8.78 -14.46
N PHE A 166 4.05 10.02 -14.33
CA PHE A 166 5.19 10.47 -15.12
C PHE A 166 6.50 9.77 -14.75
N SER A 167 6.57 9.22 -13.54
CA SER A 167 7.79 8.59 -13.03
C SER A 167 8.22 7.37 -13.85
N TRP A 168 7.31 6.81 -14.66
CA TRP A 168 7.61 5.78 -15.66
C TRP A 168 8.51 6.28 -16.78
N HIS A 169 8.21 7.44 -17.37
CA HIS A 169 8.88 7.88 -18.60
C HIS A 169 10.06 8.83 -18.36
N ILE A 170 10.14 9.53 -17.23
CA ILE A 170 11.29 10.41 -16.94
C ILE A 170 12.62 9.65 -16.93
N LEU A 171 13.64 10.20 -17.57
CA LEU A 171 14.90 9.49 -17.77
C LEU A 171 15.79 9.50 -16.52
N CYS A 172 15.80 10.61 -15.77
CA CYS A 172 16.85 10.97 -14.82
C CYS A 172 16.85 10.20 -13.49
N VAL A 173 15.74 9.55 -13.13
CA VAL A 173 15.60 8.80 -11.87
C VAL A 173 16.02 7.33 -12.00
N LYS A 174 16.75 6.96 -13.05
CA LYS A 174 17.01 5.56 -13.41
C LYS A 174 18.47 5.28 -13.77
N LEU A 175 18.88 4.03 -13.51
CA LEU A 175 20.09 3.41 -14.04
C LEU A 175 19.70 2.45 -15.16
N TYR A 176 20.41 2.51 -16.29
CA TYR A 176 20.20 1.63 -17.44
C TYR A 176 21.44 0.79 -17.70
N SER A 177 21.26 -0.47 -18.11
CA SER A 177 22.35 -1.27 -18.65
C SER A 177 22.82 -0.66 -19.97
N MET A 178 24.13 -0.55 -20.17
CA MET A 178 24.68 -0.09 -21.45
C MET A 178 24.29 -1.03 -22.59
N LYS A 179 24.11 -2.33 -22.30
CA LYS A 179 23.56 -3.33 -23.23
C LYS A 179 22.19 -2.91 -23.76
N LEU A 180 21.25 -2.56 -22.88
CA LEU A 180 19.92 -2.09 -23.28
C LEU A 180 20.04 -0.77 -24.07
N TRP A 181 20.81 0.20 -23.56
CA TRP A 181 20.98 1.49 -24.23
C TRP A 181 21.46 1.34 -25.68
N LYS A 182 22.44 0.48 -25.92
CA LYS A 182 22.96 0.18 -27.27
C LYS A 182 21.95 -0.50 -28.18
N LYS A 183 21.05 -1.34 -27.66
CA LYS A 183 19.92 -1.88 -28.45
C LYS A 183 18.98 -0.77 -28.94
N CYS A 184 18.79 0.27 -28.14
CA CYS A 184 17.87 1.38 -28.46
C CYS A 184 18.51 2.45 -29.39
N GLU A 185 19.83 2.50 -29.49
CA GLU A 185 20.58 3.57 -30.19
C GLU A 185 20.17 3.76 -31.66
N HIS A 186 19.78 2.70 -32.37
CA HIS A 186 19.32 2.81 -33.76
C HIS A 186 18.07 3.69 -33.91
N PHE A 187 17.10 3.57 -33.00
CA PHE A 187 15.87 4.35 -33.06
C PHE A 187 16.15 5.84 -32.86
N TYR A 188 17.00 6.19 -31.89
CA TYR A 188 17.28 7.58 -31.54
C TYR A 188 17.89 8.41 -32.68
N LYS A 189 18.54 7.77 -33.66
CA LYS A 189 19.09 8.44 -34.87
C LYS A 189 18.01 9.07 -35.75
N ASN A 190 16.74 8.68 -35.57
CA ASN A 190 15.62 9.23 -36.33
C ASN A 190 15.18 10.60 -35.81
N ILE A 191 15.62 11.02 -34.61
CA ILE A 191 15.34 12.35 -34.06
C ILE A 191 16.54 13.26 -34.36
N ASN A 192 16.37 14.12 -35.37
CA ASN A 192 17.36 15.12 -35.78
C ASN A 192 16.93 16.55 -35.47
N THR A 193 15.77 16.73 -34.84
CA THR A 193 15.21 18.02 -34.47
C THR A 193 15.79 18.51 -33.14
N HIS A 194 15.68 19.82 -32.92
CA HIS A 194 15.95 20.43 -31.63
C HIS A 194 14.81 20.05 -30.67
N LEU A 195 15.02 19.07 -29.79
CA LEU A 195 14.00 18.51 -28.88
C LEU A 195 14.40 18.78 -27.42
N ILE A 196 13.57 19.53 -26.69
CA ILE A 196 13.82 19.98 -25.31
C ILE A 196 12.71 19.64 -24.32
N MET A 197 11.56 19.19 -24.82
CA MET A 197 10.39 18.86 -24.02
C MET A 197 9.86 17.48 -24.43
N THR A 198 9.40 16.70 -23.46
CA THR A 198 8.88 15.33 -23.69
C THR A 198 9.86 14.38 -24.38
N GLU A 199 11.15 14.69 -24.38
CA GLU A 199 12.20 13.83 -24.92
C GLU A 199 12.36 12.55 -24.10
N ASP A 200 12.00 12.62 -22.81
CA ASP A 200 11.87 11.47 -21.93
C ASP A 200 10.94 10.39 -22.51
N ILE A 201 9.79 10.76 -23.09
CA ILE A 201 8.87 9.82 -23.76
C ILE A 201 9.54 9.16 -24.97
N ALA A 202 10.35 9.91 -25.71
CA ALA A 202 11.10 9.39 -26.84
C ALA A 202 12.17 8.39 -26.37
N PHE A 203 12.91 8.67 -25.30
CA PHE A 203 13.87 7.72 -24.74
C PHE A 203 13.21 6.47 -24.17
N SER A 204 12.20 6.66 -23.30
CA SER A 204 11.57 5.58 -22.55
C SER A 204 10.83 4.59 -23.45
N THR A 205 10.25 5.03 -24.57
CA THR A 205 9.51 4.14 -25.47
C THR A 205 10.32 2.90 -25.89
N PRO A 206 11.47 3.00 -26.58
CA PRO A 206 12.27 1.82 -26.92
C PRO A 206 12.93 1.16 -25.69
N LEU A 207 13.27 1.90 -24.64
CA LEU A 207 13.86 1.33 -23.42
C LEU A 207 12.90 0.32 -22.76
N PHE A 208 11.63 0.70 -22.55
CA PHE A 208 10.63 -0.17 -21.92
C PHE A 208 10.11 -1.28 -22.84
N LEU A 209 10.15 -1.08 -24.17
CA LEU A 209 9.80 -2.13 -25.14
C LEU A 209 10.87 -3.23 -25.26
N LEU A 210 12.14 -2.90 -25.04
CA LEU A 210 13.27 -3.80 -25.28
C LEU A 210 13.98 -4.31 -24.02
N ALA A 211 13.63 -3.79 -22.84
CA ALA A 211 14.15 -4.28 -21.57
C ALA A 211 13.73 -5.72 -21.29
N GLU A 212 14.64 -6.53 -20.77
CA GLU A 212 14.36 -7.91 -20.35
C GLU A 212 13.99 -7.98 -18.87
N LYS A 213 14.51 -7.05 -18.05
CA LYS A 213 14.30 -6.99 -16.59
C LYS A 213 14.25 -5.55 -16.07
N TYR A 214 13.16 -5.20 -15.39
CA TYR A 214 12.96 -3.93 -14.69
C TYR A 214 12.82 -4.18 -13.19
N THR A 215 13.42 -3.32 -12.36
CA THR A 215 13.25 -3.36 -10.90
C THR A 215 13.38 -1.96 -10.28
N GLU A 216 13.09 -1.86 -8.99
CA GLU A 216 13.11 -0.62 -8.22
C GLU A 216 13.90 -0.81 -6.91
N VAL A 217 14.43 0.29 -6.38
CA VAL A 217 15.09 0.33 -5.05
C VAL A 217 14.28 1.13 -4.05
N ASP A 218 14.38 0.75 -2.78
CA ASP A 218 13.96 1.56 -1.66
C ASP A 218 15.12 2.45 -1.19
N CYS A 219 14.80 3.64 -0.67
CA CYS A 219 15.72 4.46 0.13
C CYS A 219 16.84 5.23 -0.59
N ASP A 220 16.80 5.42 -1.91
CA ASP A 220 17.76 6.31 -2.57
C ASP A 220 17.08 7.34 -3.47
N THR A 221 17.51 8.59 -3.29
CA THR A 221 16.73 9.75 -3.69
C THR A 221 17.37 10.51 -4.83
N TYR A 222 16.59 10.74 -5.87
CA TYR A 222 16.85 11.80 -6.84
C TYR A 222 16.07 13.05 -6.42
N PHE A 223 16.72 14.20 -6.26
CA PHE A 223 16.06 15.44 -5.91
C PHE A 223 15.76 16.26 -7.18
N TYR A 224 14.48 16.26 -7.56
CA TYR A 224 13.95 16.94 -8.74
C TYR A 224 13.60 18.39 -8.40
N VAL A 225 14.31 19.35 -8.98
CA VAL A 225 14.27 20.76 -8.58
C VAL A 225 13.30 21.53 -9.45
N GLN A 226 12.19 21.97 -8.84
CA GLN A 226 11.16 22.70 -9.55
C GLN A 226 11.38 24.22 -9.45
N ARG A 227 11.56 24.86 -10.62
CA ARG A 227 11.83 26.30 -10.73
C ARG A 227 11.00 26.97 -11.82
N LYS A 228 10.71 28.27 -11.69
CA LYS A 228 9.87 29.04 -12.63
C LYS A 228 10.43 29.07 -14.06
N ALA A 229 11.76 29.11 -14.20
CA ALA A 229 12.45 29.22 -15.49
C ALA A 229 12.62 27.87 -16.23
N ALA A 230 12.18 26.76 -15.65
CA ALA A 230 12.30 25.44 -16.27
C ALA A 230 11.50 25.35 -17.58
N SER A 231 11.90 24.46 -18.49
CA SER A 231 11.18 24.18 -19.74
C SER A 231 9.72 23.77 -19.48
N THR A 232 9.48 23.08 -18.38
CA THR A 232 8.17 22.62 -17.89
C THR A 232 7.32 23.73 -17.23
N GLY A 233 7.86 24.93 -17.02
CA GLY A 233 7.14 26.03 -16.37
C GLY A 233 6.02 26.63 -17.24
N ILE A 234 4.88 26.97 -16.62
CA ILE A 234 3.64 27.47 -17.25
C ILE A 234 3.65 29.02 -17.36
N ALA A 235 4.77 29.60 -17.80
CA ALA A 235 4.85 31.05 -17.99
C ALA A 235 4.02 31.47 -19.22
N LYS A 236 3.39 32.66 -19.18
CA LYS A 236 2.62 33.23 -20.30
C LYS A 236 3.54 33.64 -21.45
N ASP A 237 3.97 32.66 -22.25
CA ASP A 237 4.84 32.82 -23.42
C ASP A 237 4.36 31.91 -24.56
N ILE A 238 3.76 32.51 -25.58
CA ILE A 238 3.17 31.77 -26.69
C ILE A 238 4.21 30.96 -27.48
N LYS A 239 5.41 31.51 -27.70
CA LYS A 239 6.48 30.84 -28.46
C LYS A 239 6.98 29.61 -27.71
N LYS A 240 7.05 29.70 -26.38
CA LYS A 240 7.39 28.55 -25.53
C LYS A 240 6.34 27.45 -25.65
N PHE A 241 5.05 27.79 -25.62
CA PHE A 241 3.98 26.81 -25.81
C PHE A 241 4.01 26.19 -27.21
N GLU A 242 4.17 26.98 -28.27
CA GLU A 242 4.33 26.48 -29.64
C GLU A 242 5.48 25.48 -29.75
N LYS A 243 6.65 25.82 -29.17
CA LYS A 243 7.82 24.93 -29.14
C LYS A 243 7.53 23.63 -28.39
N ASN A 244 6.95 23.72 -27.19
CA ASN A 244 6.64 22.55 -26.37
C ASN A 244 5.60 21.64 -27.04
N ILE A 245 4.60 22.20 -27.73
CA ILE A 245 3.59 21.44 -28.47
C ILE A 245 4.19 20.81 -29.73
N SER A 246 5.11 21.50 -30.41
CA SER A 246 5.86 20.92 -31.53
C SER A 246 6.73 19.75 -31.06
N ASP A 247 7.37 19.87 -29.91
CA ASP A 247 8.19 18.80 -29.32
C ASP A 247 7.34 17.60 -28.89
N LEU A 248 6.17 17.86 -28.30
CA LEU A 248 5.16 16.86 -27.99
C LEU A 248 4.79 16.05 -29.25
N LYS A 249 4.55 16.73 -30.38
CA LYS A 249 4.29 16.08 -31.66
C LYS A 249 5.45 15.17 -32.06
N VAL A 250 6.69 15.68 -32.04
CA VAL A 250 7.89 14.91 -32.40
C VAL A 250 8.00 13.64 -31.56
N SER A 251 7.83 13.72 -30.23
CA SER A 251 7.94 12.58 -29.33
C SER A 251 6.85 11.53 -29.56
N PHE A 252 5.59 11.95 -29.78
CA PHE A 252 4.50 11.01 -30.04
C PHE A 252 4.55 10.40 -31.44
N ASP A 253 4.96 11.15 -32.47
CA ASP A 253 5.19 10.62 -33.81
C ASP A 253 6.33 9.60 -33.80
N PHE A 254 7.43 9.91 -33.11
CA PHE A 254 8.54 8.99 -32.92
C PHE A 254 8.08 7.72 -32.19
N ARG A 255 7.29 7.85 -31.13
CA ARG A 255 6.71 6.71 -30.42
C ARG A 255 5.86 5.83 -31.36
N THR A 256 5.00 6.44 -32.17
CA THR A 256 4.21 5.70 -33.18
C THR A 256 5.12 4.98 -34.17
N GLN A 257 6.20 5.62 -34.63
CA GLN A 257 7.18 5.01 -35.53
C GLN A 257 7.82 3.77 -34.90
N VAL A 258 8.35 3.87 -33.67
CA VAL A 258 8.99 2.75 -32.96
C VAL A 258 8.01 1.58 -32.77
N LEU A 259 6.77 1.87 -32.40
CA LEU A 259 5.72 0.86 -32.25
C LEU A 259 5.44 0.10 -33.56
N LYS A 260 5.45 0.80 -34.69
CA LYS A 260 5.26 0.20 -36.02
C LYS A 260 6.48 -0.60 -36.46
N GLU A 261 7.68 -0.05 -36.26
CA GLU A 261 8.94 -0.72 -36.60
C GLU A 261 9.11 -2.05 -35.83
N LEU A 262 8.68 -2.09 -34.58
CA LEU A 262 8.68 -3.29 -33.74
C LEU A 262 7.44 -4.19 -33.92
N ASN A 263 6.50 -3.84 -34.80
CA ASN A 263 5.25 -4.57 -35.05
C ASN A 263 4.38 -4.80 -33.79
N VAL A 264 4.34 -3.82 -32.89
CA VAL A 264 3.57 -3.87 -31.63
C VAL A 264 2.51 -2.76 -31.53
N TYR A 265 2.34 -1.96 -32.58
CA TYR A 265 1.37 -0.86 -32.59
C TYR A 265 -0.06 -1.34 -32.29
N GLU A 266 -0.54 -2.37 -32.98
CA GLU A 266 -1.90 -2.91 -32.78
C GLU A 266 -2.13 -3.38 -31.33
N GLN A 267 -1.09 -3.90 -30.68
CA GLN A 267 -1.18 -4.36 -29.29
C GLN A 267 -1.41 -3.19 -28.31
N TYR A 268 -0.78 -2.04 -28.55
CA TYR A 268 -0.77 -0.90 -27.64
C TYR A 268 -1.56 0.30 -28.16
N GLU A 269 -2.25 0.18 -29.29
CA GLU A 269 -2.95 1.29 -29.95
C GLU A 269 -3.91 2.00 -29.00
N LYS A 270 -4.77 1.25 -28.32
CA LYS A 270 -5.75 1.80 -27.37
C LYS A 270 -5.07 2.61 -26.26
N ASN A 271 -4.03 2.05 -25.63
CA ASN A 271 -3.30 2.75 -24.56
C ASN A 271 -2.52 3.96 -25.10
N HIS A 272 -1.99 3.87 -26.31
CA HIS A 272 -1.28 4.96 -26.96
C HIS A 272 -2.20 6.14 -27.26
N ILE A 273 -3.43 5.87 -27.74
CA ILE A 273 -4.46 6.89 -27.95
C ILE A 273 -4.89 7.50 -26.62
N ALA A 274 -5.19 6.68 -25.60
CA ALA A 274 -5.56 7.16 -24.27
C ALA A 274 -4.48 8.06 -23.65
N TRP A 275 -3.19 7.73 -23.85
CA TRP A 275 -2.08 8.56 -23.40
C TRP A 275 -2.03 9.91 -24.12
N LYS A 276 -2.24 9.92 -25.44
CA LYS A 276 -2.35 11.18 -26.20
C LYS A 276 -3.49 12.04 -25.66
N GLU A 277 -4.66 11.46 -25.40
CA GLU A 277 -5.81 12.18 -24.83
C GLU A 277 -5.50 12.75 -23.45
N ASN A 278 -4.85 11.99 -22.57
CA ASN A 278 -4.40 12.45 -21.25
C ASN A 278 -3.44 13.66 -21.35
N TYR A 279 -2.46 13.59 -22.23
CA TYR A 279 -1.56 14.73 -22.47
C TYR A 279 -2.29 15.92 -23.10
N GLY A 280 -3.26 15.66 -23.98
CA GLY A 280 -4.15 16.70 -24.51
C GLY A 280 -4.89 17.44 -23.40
N ARG A 281 -5.53 16.71 -22.47
CA ARG A 281 -6.19 17.28 -21.29
C ARG A 281 -5.21 18.07 -20.42
N SER A 282 -4.02 17.51 -20.16
CA SER A 282 -2.98 18.16 -19.35
C SER A 282 -2.53 19.51 -19.95
N TRP A 283 -2.25 19.53 -21.26
CA TRP A 283 -1.87 20.76 -21.97
C TRP A 283 -3.00 21.78 -22.04
N LYS A 284 -4.26 21.34 -22.19
CA LYS A 284 -5.42 22.22 -22.12
C LYS A 284 -5.47 22.99 -20.79
N ASN A 285 -5.25 22.30 -19.67
CA ASN A 285 -5.23 22.97 -18.37
C ASN A 285 -4.04 23.90 -18.21
N ALA A 286 -2.85 23.50 -18.68
CA ALA A 286 -1.67 24.36 -18.65
C ALA A 286 -1.90 25.66 -19.43
N ILE A 287 -2.50 25.60 -20.63
CA ILE A 287 -2.88 26.76 -21.43
C ILE A 287 -3.84 27.67 -20.66
N LYS A 288 -4.86 27.08 -20.02
CA LYS A 288 -5.83 27.83 -19.21
C LYS A 288 -5.19 28.52 -18.00
N TRP A 289 -4.30 27.84 -17.29
CA TRP A 289 -3.61 28.39 -16.12
C TRP A 289 -2.54 29.43 -16.46
N ALA A 290 -1.99 29.41 -17.68
CA ALA A 290 -1.04 30.42 -18.13
C ALA A 290 -1.65 31.83 -18.28
N GLY A 291 -2.99 31.95 -18.32
CA GLY A 291 -3.67 33.25 -18.38
C GLY A 291 -3.58 33.96 -19.74
N PHE A 292 -3.57 33.20 -20.83
CA PHE A 292 -3.71 33.73 -22.20
C PHE A 292 -5.11 34.32 -22.45
N ASP A 293 -5.25 35.12 -23.51
CA ASP A 293 -6.57 35.60 -23.94
C ASP A 293 -7.35 34.51 -24.70
N SER A 294 -8.62 34.75 -25.00
CA SER A 294 -9.49 33.74 -25.62
C SER A 294 -9.05 33.34 -27.04
N ALA A 295 -8.38 34.23 -27.78
CA ALA A 295 -7.90 33.94 -29.13
C ALA A 295 -6.66 33.03 -29.08
N ASP A 296 -5.70 33.37 -28.22
CA ASP A 296 -4.49 32.58 -27.97
C ASP A 296 -4.82 31.21 -27.39
N ILE A 297 -5.76 31.13 -26.43
CA ILE A 297 -6.22 29.85 -25.87
C ILE A 297 -6.75 28.95 -26.98
N LYS A 298 -7.64 29.48 -27.85
CA LYS A 298 -8.21 28.69 -28.94
C LYS A 298 -7.13 28.23 -29.92
N TYR A 299 -6.21 29.12 -30.29
CA TYR A 299 -5.09 28.80 -31.17
C TYR A 299 -4.22 27.67 -30.60
N LEU A 300 -3.82 27.77 -29.33
CA LEU A 300 -2.99 26.76 -28.66
C LEU A 300 -3.74 25.44 -28.45
N GLU A 301 -5.03 25.48 -28.10
CA GLU A 301 -5.86 24.26 -27.98
C GLU A 301 -5.99 23.54 -29.35
N ASP A 302 -6.18 24.28 -30.44
CA ASP A 302 -6.20 23.73 -31.80
C ASP A 302 -4.82 23.15 -32.18
N LEU A 303 -3.73 23.82 -31.81
CA LEU A 303 -2.37 23.34 -32.05
C LEU A 303 -2.09 22.02 -31.32
N VAL A 304 -2.50 21.88 -30.04
CA VAL A 304 -2.39 20.63 -29.26
C VAL A 304 -3.18 19.50 -29.94
N ARG A 305 -4.43 19.79 -30.35
CA ARG A 305 -5.28 18.81 -31.03
C ARG A 305 -4.61 18.25 -32.29
N HIS A 306 -4.07 19.13 -33.12
CA HIS A 306 -3.36 18.74 -34.35
C HIS A 306 -2.03 18.03 -34.07
N ALA A 307 -1.29 18.45 -33.04
CA ALA A 307 -0.03 17.82 -32.66
C ALA A 307 -0.20 16.36 -32.24
N LEU A 308 -1.23 16.06 -31.46
CA LEU A 308 -1.50 14.73 -30.94
C LEU A 308 -2.35 13.86 -31.88
N GLY A 309 -3.10 14.48 -32.80
CA GLY A 309 -4.00 13.80 -33.72
C GLY A 309 -5.25 13.27 -33.02
N ILE A 310 -5.79 14.03 -32.05
CA ILE A 310 -7.01 13.70 -31.29
C ILE A 310 -8.21 14.47 -31.84
N GLU A 311 -9.42 13.92 -31.74
CA GLU A 311 -10.62 14.57 -32.30
C GLU A 311 -11.09 15.76 -31.47
N GLN A 312 -11.09 15.61 -30.14
CA GLN A 312 -11.56 16.63 -29.21
C GLN A 312 -10.60 16.78 -28.04
N LEU A 313 -10.46 18.02 -27.56
CA LEU A 313 -9.65 18.33 -26.40
C LEU A 313 -10.55 18.45 -25.17
N GLU A 314 -10.56 17.44 -24.31
CA GLU A 314 -11.40 17.40 -23.12
C GLU A 314 -10.79 18.14 -21.92
N MET A 315 -11.58 18.32 -20.86
CA MET A 315 -11.09 18.84 -19.57
C MET A 315 -10.41 17.75 -18.75
N GLN A 316 -9.52 18.12 -17.83
CA GLN A 316 -8.94 17.16 -16.88
C GLN A 316 -10.01 16.34 -16.17
N THR A 317 -9.71 15.06 -16.01
CA THR A 317 -10.43 14.17 -15.11
C THR A 317 -9.79 14.17 -13.73
N LYS A 318 -10.47 13.58 -12.73
CA LYS A 318 -9.86 13.32 -11.41
C LYS A 318 -8.66 12.36 -11.50
N GLU A 319 -8.72 11.43 -12.44
CA GLU A 319 -7.72 10.37 -12.62
C GLU A 319 -6.37 10.94 -13.06
N ASP A 320 -6.37 11.92 -13.98
CA ASP A 320 -5.14 12.52 -14.52
C ASP A 320 -4.27 13.18 -13.40
N GLY A 321 -4.88 13.60 -12.28
CA GLY A 321 -4.21 14.23 -11.14
C GLY A 321 -3.97 13.31 -9.95
N TYR A 322 -4.41 12.05 -10.00
CA TYR A 322 -4.48 11.17 -8.83
C TYR A 322 -3.13 11.01 -8.13
N TYR A 323 -2.09 10.62 -8.87
CA TYR A 323 -0.76 10.35 -8.31
C TYR A 323 -0.06 11.59 -7.70
N TYR A 324 -0.55 12.79 -7.99
CA TYR A 324 0.02 14.06 -7.52
C TYR A 324 -0.84 14.74 -6.45
N SER A 325 -1.96 14.13 -6.07
CA SER A 325 -2.98 14.75 -5.21
C SER A 325 -2.62 14.78 -3.72
N VAL A 326 -1.72 13.89 -3.27
CA VAL A 326 -1.27 13.82 -1.88
C VAL A 326 0.24 13.85 -1.81
N THR A 327 0.75 14.74 -0.97
CA THR A 327 2.17 14.92 -0.73
C THR A 327 2.52 14.84 0.75
N THR A 328 3.69 14.31 1.06
CA THR A 328 4.27 14.34 2.41
C THR A 328 5.55 15.17 2.39
N LYS A 329 5.72 16.06 3.36
CA LYS A 329 6.94 16.86 3.51
C LYS A 329 8.16 15.94 3.68
N TRP A 330 9.27 16.29 3.04
CA TRP A 330 10.52 15.52 3.10
C TRP A 330 11.39 15.92 4.30
N SER A 331 12.17 14.96 4.82
CA SER A 331 13.17 15.17 5.87
C SER A 331 14.50 14.56 5.45
N ASP A 332 15.59 15.32 5.59
CA ASP A 332 16.94 14.87 5.23
C ASP A 332 17.55 13.90 6.29
N ARG A 333 16.80 13.43 7.30
CA ARG A 333 17.32 12.59 8.41
C ARG A 333 18.04 11.33 7.92
N GLU A 334 17.43 10.61 6.98
CA GLU A 334 18.03 9.41 6.40
C GLU A 334 19.36 9.72 5.69
N GLU A 335 19.37 10.76 4.86
CA GLU A 335 20.57 11.23 4.14
C GLU A 335 21.67 11.66 5.10
N VAL A 336 21.33 12.29 6.22
CA VAL A 336 22.28 12.72 7.26
C VAL A 336 22.97 11.50 7.88
N VAL A 337 22.22 10.46 8.23
CA VAL A 337 22.78 9.24 8.82
C VAL A 337 23.74 8.54 7.86
N LYS A 338 23.34 8.39 6.59
CA LYS A 338 24.22 7.83 5.55
C LYS A 338 25.49 8.66 5.38
N LYS A 339 25.39 10.00 5.32
CA LYS A 339 26.54 10.92 5.21
C LYS A 339 27.51 10.81 6.38
N GLN A 340 27.00 10.65 7.61
CA GLN A 340 27.84 10.48 8.80
C GLN A 340 28.69 9.20 8.71
N ILE A 341 28.10 8.09 8.27
CA ILE A 341 28.84 6.83 8.07
C ILE A 341 29.83 6.96 6.91
N ILE A 342 29.43 7.53 5.77
CA ILE A 342 30.26 7.63 4.55
C ILE A 342 31.49 8.52 4.77
N ASN A 343 31.40 9.54 5.62
CA ASN A 343 32.45 10.51 5.91
C ASN A 343 33.85 9.88 6.00
N HIS A 344 34.80 10.39 5.21
CA HIS A 344 36.17 9.87 5.10
C HIS A 344 36.98 9.96 6.42
N LYS A 345 36.57 10.82 7.36
CA LYS A 345 37.18 10.93 8.70
C LYS A 345 36.78 9.79 9.64
N ILE A 346 35.72 9.06 9.30
CA ILE A 346 35.27 7.90 10.07
C ILE A 346 35.95 6.66 9.53
N HIS A 347 36.67 5.95 10.40
CA HIS A 347 37.42 4.74 10.07
C HIS A 347 36.83 3.48 10.72
N CYS A 348 36.09 3.66 11.82
CA CYS A 348 35.44 2.57 12.55
C CYS A 348 33.97 2.90 12.80
N VAL A 349 33.09 1.92 12.59
CA VAL A 349 31.66 2.01 12.85
C VAL A 349 31.30 0.91 13.85
N SER A 350 30.75 1.32 14.99
CA SER A 350 30.22 0.41 16.01
C SER A 350 28.70 0.33 15.88
N PHE A 351 28.15 -0.87 15.96
CA PHE A 351 26.70 -1.08 15.96
C PHE A 351 26.26 -1.79 17.23
N ASP A 352 25.17 -1.32 17.82
CA ASP A 352 24.34 -2.17 18.65
C ASP A 352 23.72 -3.32 17.83
N ILE A 353 23.38 -4.43 18.47
CA ILE A 353 22.81 -5.62 17.81
C ILE A 353 21.27 -5.58 17.79
N PHE A 354 20.61 -5.49 18.95
CA PHE A 354 19.18 -5.80 19.06
C PHE A 354 18.32 -4.56 18.89
N ASP A 355 17.25 -4.67 18.11
CA ASP A 355 16.44 -3.58 17.59
C ASP A 355 17.23 -2.58 16.70
N THR A 356 18.56 -2.71 16.57
CA THR A 356 19.42 -1.95 15.65
C THR A 356 19.75 -2.72 14.37
N LEU A 357 20.36 -3.91 14.48
CA LEU A 357 20.72 -4.78 13.35
C LEU A 357 19.78 -6.00 13.24
N ILE A 358 19.24 -6.43 14.37
CA ILE A 358 18.42 -7.64 14.53
C ILE A 358 17.10 -7.26 15.22
N CYS A 359 15.97 -7.62 14.61
CA CYS A 359 14.64 -7.45 15.18
C CYS A 359 14.06 -8.79 15.65
N ARG A 360 13.05 -8.72 16.52
CA ARG A 360 12.17 -9.84 16.85
C ARG A 360 10.74 -9.51 16.42
N PRO A 361 9.88 -10.50 16.10
CA PRO A 361 8.51 -10.23 15.71
C PRO A 361 7.60 -10.08 16.92
N PHE A 362 8.10 -9.53 18.02
CA PHE A 362 7.38 -9.43 19.28
C PHE A 362 7.16 -7.98 19.65
N PHE A 363 6.03 -7.68 20.30
CA PHE A 363 5.73 -6.31 20.72
C PHE A 363 6.59 -5.92 21.93
N GLU A 364 6.85 -6.88 22.82
CA GLU A 364 7.91 -6.77 23.83
C GLU A 364 8.79 -8.02 23.74
N PRO A 365 10.10 -7.94 24.01
CA PRO A 365 10.99 -9.12 24.02
C PRO A 365 10.48 -10.27 24.91
N SER A 366 9.81 -9.94 26.02
CA SER A 366 9.24 -10.92 26.96
C SER A 366 8.08 -11.76 26.40
N ASP A 367 7.52 -11.41 25.24
CA ASP A 367 6.52 -12.24 24.55
C ASP A 367 7.05 -13.63 24.20
N LEU A 368 8.36 -13.77 23.97
CA LEU A 368 9.02 -15.06 23.73
C LEU A 368 8.79 -16.03 24.91
N PHE A 369 8.72 -15.51 26.13
CA PHE A 369 8.56 -16.33 27.34
C PHE A 369 7.19 -16.99 27.44
N ARG A 370 6.18 -16.55 26.68
CA ARG A 370 4.90 -17.26 26.55
C ARG A 370 5.05 -18.62 25.86
N ILE A 371 6.02 -18.73 24.94
CA ILE A 371 6.38 -20.00 24.28
C ILE A 371 7.11 -20.90 25.27
N LEU A 372 8.01 -20.34 26.09
CA LEU A 372 8.67 -21.07 27.18
C LEU A 372 7.67 -21.61 28.20
N GLU A 373 6.65 -20.82 28.56
CA GLU A 373 5.59 -21.26 29.46
C GLU A 373 4.86 -22.50 28.93
N TYR A 374 4.52 -22.51 27.63
CA TYR A 374 3.93 -23.68 27.00
C TYR A 374 4.85 -24.90 27.09
N ARG A 375 6.16 -24.74 26.83
CA ARG A 375 7.14 -25.82 26.97
C ARG A 375 7.23 -26.32 28.41
N TYR A 376 7.23 -25.41 29.39
CA TYR A 376 7.25 -25.79 30.80
C TYR A 376 6.00 -26.59 31.19
N LYS A 377 4.81 -26.21 30.70
CA LYS A 377 3.57 -26.98 30.91
C LYS A 377 3.62 -28.36 30.29
N GLN A 378 4.34 -28.57 29.18
CA GLN A 378 4.57 -29.92 28.65
C GLN A 378 5.49 -30.75 29.54
N LEU A 379 6.54 -30.15 30.09
CA LEU A 379 7.46 -30.81 31.03
C LEU A 379 6.80 -31.07 32.39
N ASN A 380 5.84 -30.24 32.79
CA ASN A 380 5.13 -30.32 34.06
C ASN A 380 3.60 -30.13 33.90
N PRO A 381 2.86 -31.11 33.36
CA PRO A 381 1.45 -30.95 32.95
C PRO A 381 0.46 -30.63 34.07
N LYS A 382 0.81 -30.91 35.33
CA LYS A 382 -0.06 -30.66 36.49
C LYS A 382 0.20 -29.31 37.17
N THR A 383 1.10 -28.50 36.61
CA THR A 383 1.45 -27.21 37.19
C THR A 383 0.38 -26.16 36.91
N HIS A 384 0.12 -25.31 37.91
CA HIS A 384 -0.65 -24.07 37.77
C HIS A 384 0.25 -22.83 37.70
N VAL A 385 1.57 -23.04 37.67
CA VAL A 385 2.56 -21.97 37.70
C VAL A 385 2.64 -21.29 36.34
N ASP A 386 2.69 -19.95 36.37
CA ASP A 386 3.00 -19.10 35.23
C ASP A 386 4.52 -18.91 35.14
N PHE A 387 5.16 -19.75 34.33
CA PHE A 387 6.62 -19.72 34.16
C PHE A 387 7.11 -18.44 33.49
N SER A 388 6.30 -17.81 32.64
CA SER A 388 6.71 -16.58 31.95
C SER A 388 7.00 -15.46 32.95
N LYS A 389 6.17 -15.33 34.00
CA LYS A 389 6.39 -14.38 35.10
C LYS A 389 7.60 -14.72 35.94
N ILE A 390 7.80 -16.00 36.27
CA ILE A 390 8.98 -16.46 37.00
C ILE A 390 10.26 -16.10 36.24
N ARG A 391 10.28 -16.31 34.92
CA ARG A 391 11.44 -16.02 34.08
C ARG A 391 11.78 -14.52 34.05
N ILE A 392 10.77 -13.65 33.99
CA ILE A 392 10.95 -12.18 34.05
C ILE A 392 11.47 -11.76 35.42
N GLU A 393 10.85 -12.28 36.49
CA GLU A 393 11.21 -11.95 37.86
C GLU A 393 12.64 -12.37 38.19
N ALA A 394 13.02 -13.60 37.85
CA ALA A 394 14.35 -14.12 38.12
C ALA A 394 15.46 -13.32 37.42
N GLU A 395 15.21 -12.77 36.23
CA GLU A 395 16.15 -11.86 35.57
C GLU A 395 16.31 -10.56 36.35
N ARG A 396 15.19 -9.96 36.75
CA ARG A 396 15.19 -8.72 37.55
C ARG A 396 15.94 -8.92 38.87
N GLU A 397 15.65 -10.00 39.57
CA GLU A 397 16.29 -10.34 40.85
C GLU A 397 17.78 -10.64 40.65
N ALA A 398 18.16 -11.35 39.59
CA ALA A 398 19.56 -11.59 39.25
C ALA A 398 20.31 -10.28 38.98
N ARG A 399 19.74 -9.35 38.21
CA ARG A 399 20.34 -8.01 37.97
C ARG A 399 20.47 -7.20 39.26
N ASN A 400 19.44 -7.21 40.12
CA ASN A 400 19.46 -6.50 41.39
C ASN A 400 20.45 -7.09 42.41
N ALA A 401 20.80 -8.37 42.27
CA ALA A 401 21.74 -9.05 43.15
C ALA A 401 23.22 -8.79 42.79
N ILE A 402 23.51 -8.08 41.70
CA ILE A 402 24.88 -7.70 41.33
C ILE A 402 25.40 -6.68 42.36
N ASN A 403 26.24 -7.16 43.28
CA ASN A 403 26.87 -6.35 44.33
C ASN A 403 28.40 -6.26 44.17
N ASP A 404 28.97 -6.97 43.19
CA ASP A 404 30.41 -7.06 43.00
C ASP A 404 30.97 -5.86 42.21
N ILE A 405 32.05 -5.26 42.73
CA ILE A 405 32.74 -4.14 42.06
C ILE A 405 33.33 -4.62 40.74
N GLY A 406 32.95 -3.96 39.63
CA GLY A 406 33.43 -4.27 38.28
C GLY A 406 32.61 -5.34 37.56
N ARG A 407 31.50 -5.78 38.14
CA ARG A 407 30.53 -6.66 37.52
C ARG A 407 29.25 -5.88 37.20
N GLU A 408 28.82 -5.88 35.94
CA GLU A 408 27.67 -5.06 35.50
C GLU A 408 26.56 -5.85 34.79
N GLU A 409 26.79 -7.13 34.47
CA GLU A 409 25.83 -7.93 33.71
C GLU A 409 25.67 -9.36 34.29
N ILE A 410 24.51 -9.95 34.04
CA ILE A 410 24.20 -11.35 34.36
C ILE A 410 24.26 -12.23 33.12
N THR A 411 24.45 -13.54 33.35
CA THR A 411 24.39 -14.54 32.29
C THR A 411 23.04 -15.26 32.30
N LEU A 412 22.63 -15.82 31.15
CA LEU A 412 21.43 -16.65 31.06
C LEU A 412 21.45 -17.81 32.07
N LYS A 413 22.63 -18.40 32.28
CA LYS A 413 22.82 -19.48 33.25
C LYS A 413 22.44 -19.06 34.67
N GLU A 414 22.87 -17.88 35.11
CA GLU A 414 22.56 -17.39 36.45
C GLU A 414 21.07 -17.12 36.64
N ILE A 415 20.37 -16.66 35.59
CA ILE A 415 18.91 -16.52 35.62
C ILE A 415 18.26 -17.87 35.88
N TYR A 416 18.65 -18.92 35.14
CA TYR A 416 18.05 -20.24 35.30
C TYR A 416 18.48 -20.98 36.58
N GLU A 417 19.68 -20.72 37.10
CA GLU A 417 20.10 -21.18 38.43
C GLU A 417 19.25 -20.54 39.52
N ARG A 418 18.95 -19.23 39.41
CA ARG A 418 18.03 -18.52 40.31
C ARG A 418 16.65 -19.14 40.29
N ILE A 419 16.09 -19.36 39.09
CA ILE A 419 14.79 -20.03 38.91
C ILE A 419 14.77 -21.38 39.61
N SER A 420 15.82 -22.17 39.45
CA SER A 420 15.91 -23.50 40.07
C SER A 420 15.95 -23.42 41.59
N ASN A 421 16.78 -22.52 42.13
CA ASN A 421 17.02 -22.41 43.57
C ASN A 421 15.84 -21.80 44.34
N GLU A 422 15.20 -20.76 43.80
CA GLU A 422 14.19 -20.00 44.54
C GLU A 422 12.77 -20.51 44.35
N TYR A 423 12.47 -21.04 43.16
CA TYR A 423 11.13 -21.58 42.85
C TYR A 423 11.08 -23.11 42.91
N ASN A 424 12.19 -23.76 43.28
CA ASN A 424 12.32 -25.21 43.40
C ASN A 424 11.92 -25.97 42.11
N ILE A 425 12.15 -25.36 40.95
CA ILE A 425 11.99 -25.99 39.64
C ILE A 425 13.24 -26.84 39.39
N SER A 426 13.04 -28.11 39.01
CA SER A 426 14.15 -29.07 38.87
C SER A 426 15.23 -28.56 37.91
N THR A 427 16.49 -28.83 38.24
CA THR A 427 17.65 -28.46 37.40
C THR A 427 17.57 -29.05 36.00
N ALA A 428 16.95 -30.22 35.85
CA ALA A 428 16.70 -30.82 34.54
C ALA A 428 15.70 -30.00 33.71
N HIS A 429 14.62 -29.50 34.32
CA HIS A 429 13.64 -28.65 33.63
C HIS A 429 14.24 -27.29 33.29
N THR A 430 14.92 -26.62 34.22
CA THR A 430 15.54 -25.31 33.97
C THR A 430 16.60 -25.40 32.88
N LYS A 431 17.43 -26.46 32.86
CA LYS A 431 18.38 -26.69 31.77
C LYS A 431 17.69 -26.88 30.41
N ASN A 432 16.60 -27.66 30.35
CA ASN A 432 15.86 -27.85 29.09
C ASN A 432 15.27 -26.53 28.58
N LEU A 433 14.68 -25.75 29.48
CA LEU A 433 14.07 -24.45 29.13
C LEU A 433 15.11 -23.42 28.73
N MET A 434 16.29 -23.43 29.34
CA MET A 434 17.41 -22.54 28.98
C MET A 434 17.91 -22.77 27.56
N GLU A 435 18.18 -24.04 27.20
CA GLU A 435 18.58 -24.36 25.81
C GLU A 435 17.46 -24.04 24.83
N TYR A 436 16.20 -24.30 25.21
CA TYR A 436 15.05 -23.95 24.36
C TYR A 436 14.88 -22.43 24.19
N GLU A 437 15.18 -21.61 25.21
CA GLU A 437 15.21 -20.14 25.07
C GLU A 437 16.23 -19.71 24.04
N LYS A 438 17.44 -20.29 24.06
CA LYS A 438 18.50 -20.01 23.06
C LYS A 438 18.06 -20.39 21.65
N GLU A 439 17.44 -21.55 21.48
CA GLU A 439 16.89 -21.99 20.19
C GLU A 439 15.81 -21.03 19.68
N LEU A 440 14.92 -20.57 20.56
CA LEU A 440 13.88 -19.60 20.22
C LEU A 440 14.47 -18.24 19.85
N GLU A 441 15.49 -17.76 20.56
CA GLU A 441 16.19 -16.51 20.23
C GLU A 441 16.81 -16.59 18.83
N ILE A 442 17.49 -17.68 18.49
CA ILE A 442 18.04 -17.91 17.14
C ILE A 442 16.93 -17.96 16.09
N LYS A 443 15.81 -18.63 16.38
CA LYS A 443 14.69 -18.80 15.45
C LYS A 443 13.95 -17.49 15.15
N PHE A 444 13.66 -16.70 16.18
CA PHE A 444 12.79 -15.53 16.07
C PHE A 444 13.56 -14.24 15.78
N CYS A 445 14.88 -14.22 15.95
CA CYS A 445 15.69 -13.08 15.55
C CYS A 445 15.89 -13.05 14.02
N TYR A 446 15.53 -11.91 13.41
CA TYR A 446 15.75 -11.69 11.99
C TYR A 446 16.36 -10.31 11.71
N ARG A 447 16.94 -10.13 10.54
CA ARG A 447 17.64 -8.92 10.12
C ARG A 447 16.71 -7.70 10.03
N ARG A 448 17.13 -6.58 10.62
CA ARG A 448 16.60 -5.23 10.30
C ARG A 448 17.23 -4.75 9.00
N ASN A 449 16.44 -4.46 7.97
CA ASN A 449 16.98 -4.19 6.63
C ASN A 449 17.72 -2.85 6.57
N PHE A 450 17.17 -1.79 7.17
CA PHE A 450 17.82 -0.49 7.21
C PHE A 450 19.12 -0.52 8.04
N GLY A 451 19.15 -1.23 9.17
CA GLY A 451 20.39 -1.47 9.92
C GLY A 451 21.44 -2.20 9.07
N TYR A 452 21.01 -3.21 8.31
CA TYR A 452 21.89 -3.94 7.38
C TYR A 452 22.39 -3.08 6.21
N GLU A 453 21.59 -2.12 5.76
CA GLU A 453 21.98 -1.16 4.74
C GLU A 453 23.16 -0.31 5.23
N LEU A 454 23.05 0.26 6.44
CA LEU A 454 24.12 1.04 7.07
C LEU A 454 25.39 0.20 7.28
N TYR A 455 25.22 -1.05 7.74
CA TYR A 455 26.31 -2.02 7.85
C TYR A 455 26.99 -2.28 6.50
N ASN A 456 26.21 -2.46 5.42
CA ASN A 456 26.74 -2.68 4.08
C ASN A 456 27.44 -1.46 3.49
N ILE A 457 26.97 -0.25 3.77
CA ILE A 457 27.67 0.97 3.39
C ILE A 457 29.04 1.02 4.05
N ALA A 458 29.12 0.77 5.37
CA ALA A 458 30.38 0.72 6.10
C ALA A 458 31.34 -0.35 5.54
N ARG A 459 30.82 -1.55 5.29
CA ARG A 459 31.55 -2.68 4.71
C ARG A 459 32.05 -2.38 3.31
N PHE A 460 31.21 -1.82 2.44
CA PHE A 460 31.57 -1.44 1.07
C PHE A 460 32.70 -0.42 1.03
N LEU A 461 32.73 0.50 2.00
CA LEU A 461 33.78 1.51 2.15
C LEU A 461 35.04 0.99 2.85
N ASN A 462 35.11 -0.30 3.19
CA ASN A 462 36.19 -0.95 3.95
C ASN A 462 36.46 -0.25 5.30
N LYS A 463 35.41 0.20 5.99
CA LYS A 463 35.52 0.70 7.37
C LYS A 463 35.59 -0.48 8.33
N LYS A 464 36.31 -0.33 9.44
CA LYS A 464 36.31 -1.33 10.52
C LYS A 464 34.93 -1.37 11.16
N ILE A 465 34.35 -2.56 11.34
CA ILE A 465 33.05 -2.78 11.95
C ILE A 465 33.19 -3.54 13.26
N VAL A 466 32.60 -3.00 14.32
CA VAL A 466 32.53 -3.67 15.62
C VAL A 466 31.08 -3.76 16.09
N LEU A 467 30.74 -4.83 16.78
CA LEU A 467 29.39 -5.08 17.28
C LEU A 467 29.38 -5.08 18.81
N THR A 468 28.37 -4.47 19.40
CA THR A 468 28.22 -4.34 20.87
C THR A 468 26.83 -4.78 21.30
N SER A 469 26.69 -5.44 22.44
CA SER A 469 25.36 -5.78 22.99
C SER A 469 25.37 -5.88 24.51
N ASP A 470 24.32 -5.33 25.13
CA ASP A 470 24.00 -5.48 26.56
C ASP A 470 23.00 -6.63 26.75
N MET A 471 23.41 -7.86 26.42
CA MET A 471 22.54 -9.05 26.54
C MET A 471 23.19 -10.15 27.37
N TYR A 472 22.36 -10.85 28.14
CA TYR A 472 22.74 -12.00 28.99
C TYR A 472 23.04 -13.28 28.20
N LEU A 473 22.80 -13.30 26.89
CA LEU A 473 23.03 -14.47 26.04
C LEU A 473 24.53 -14.75 25.88
N ASP A 474 24.88 -16.02 25.75
CA ASP A 474 26.25 -16.43 25.47
C ASP A 474 26.68 -16.09 24.03
N LYS A 475 28.00 -16.04 23.83
CA LYS A 475 28.63 -15.63 22.58
C LYS A 475 28.22 -16.50 21.40
N ASP A 476 28.18 -17.82 21.58
CA ASP A 476 27.89 -18.75 20.49
C ASP A 476 26.46 -18.53 19.96
N THR A 477 25.52 -18.23 20.87
CA THR A 477 24.14 -17.89 20.51
C THR A 477 24.06 -16.59 19.72
N ILE A 478 24.77 -15.54 20.14
CA ILE A 478 24.81 -14.26 19.41
C ILE A 478 25.44 -14.44 18.03
N ILE A 479 26.54 -15.19 17.93
CA ILE A 479 27.19 -15.48 16.65
C ILE A 479 26.23 -16.25 15.72
N ALA A 480 25.46 -17.21 16.25
CA ALA A 480 24.45 -17.92 15.47
C ALA A 480 23.36 -16.97 14.93
N ILE A 481 22.85 -16.06 15.77
CA ILE A 481 21.87 -15.03 15.36
C ILE A 481 22.43 -14.11 14.27
N LEU A 482 23.66 -13.62 14.43
CA LEU A 482 24.30 -12.73 13.47
C LEU A 482 24.54 -13.43 12.13
N SER A 483 25.07 -14.65 12.18
CA SER A 483 25.46 -15.42 10.99
C SER A 483 24.24 -15.84 10.17
N SER A 484 23.15 -16.28 10.82
CA SER A 484 21.89 -16.64 10.15
C SER A 484 21.23 -15.44 9.45
N ASN A 485 21.58 -14.22 9.89
CA ASN A 485 21.07 -12.96 9.37
C ASN A 485 22.07 -12.22 8.44
N GLY A 486 23.19 -12.87 8.07
CA GLY A 486 24.12 -12.34 7.06
C GLY A 486 25.14 -11.33 7.58
N TYR A 487 25.36 -11.25 8.90
CA TYR A 487 26.40 -10.45 9.53
C TYR A 487 27.63 -11.30 9.83
N ASN A 488 28.45 -11.55 8.79
CA ASN A 488 29.66 -12.38 8.91
C ASN A 488 30.96 -11.57 8.84
N ASP A 489 30.92 -10.35 8.29
CA ASP A 489 32.08 -9.52 8.02
C ASP A 489 32.19 -8.40 9.07
N TYR A 490 32.63 -8.73 10.29
CA TYR A 490 32.95 -7.75 11.33
C TYR A 490 34.23 -8.15 12.07
N GLU A 491 34.96 -7.19 12.60
CA GLU A 491 36.28 -7.42 13.18
C GLU A 491 36.20 -7.93 14.61
N LYS A 492 35.23 -7.43 15.40
CA LYS A 492 35.10 -7.81 16.80
C LYS A 492 33.68 -7.70 17.35
N LEU A 493 33.35 -8.63 18.24
CA LEU A 493 32.10 -8.68 18.99
C LEU A 493 32.39 -8.42 20.48
N TYR A 494 31.71 -7.44 21.06
CA TYR A 494 31.81 -7.04 22.47
C TYR A 494 30.47 -7.33 23.16
N LEU A 495 30.45 -8.30 24.07
CA LEU A 495 29.25 -8.70 24.82
C LEU A 495 29.40 -8.36 26.29
N SER A 496 28.35 -7.79 26.88
CA SER A 496 28.29 -7.53 28.32
C SER A 496 28.35 -8.82 29.13
N SER A 497 27.73 -9.91 28.66
CA SER A 497 27.78 -11.23 29.30
C SER A 497 29.20 -11.82 29.37
N GLU A 498 30.08 -11.52 28.41
CA GLU A 498 31.49 -11.96 28.45
C GLU A 498 32.38 -10.99 29.24
N SER A 499 32.21 -9.69 29.03
CA SER A 499 33.12 -8.65 29.54
C SER A 499 32.74 -8.11 30.92
N GLN A 500 31.53 -8.39 31.39
CA GLN A 500 30.93 -7.87 32.63
C GLN A 500 30.86 -6.34 32.67
N LYS A 501 30.83 -5.69 31.50
CA LYS A 501 30.69 -4.24 31.32
C LYS A 501 29.55 -3.96 30.37
N THR A 502 28.80 -2.90 30.64
CA THR A 502 27.61 -2.54 29.85
C THR A 502 27.81 -1.23 29.08
N LYS A 503 27.02 -1.03 28.04
CA LYS A 503 26.87 0.27 27.36
C LYS A 503 26.16 1.27 28.26
N SER A 504 25.24 0.79 29.11
CA SER A 504 24.48 1.63 30.04
C SER A 504 25.35 2.47 30.99
N THR A 505 26.45 1.89 31.50
CA THR A 505 27.46 2.60 32.32
C THR A 505 28.50 3.35 31.47
N GLY A 506 28.61 2.99 30.19
CA GLY A 506 29.63 3.45 29.25
C GLY A 506 30.92 2.60 29.25
N ASN A 507 31.07 1.65 30.18
CA ASN A 507 32.31 0.90 30.35
C ASN A 507 32.62 -0.05 29.18
N LEU A 508 31.61 -0.53 28.47
CA LEU A 508 31.83 -1.34 27.26
C LEU A 508 32.51 -0.52 26.14
N TYR A 509 32.20 0.77 26.01
CA TYR A 509 32.84 1.64 25.00
C TYR A 509 34.31 1.92 25.30
N HIS A 510 34.73 1.86 26.56
CA HIS A 510 36.15 1.91 26.90
C HIS A 510 36.92 0.73 26.31
N ASP A 511 36.29 -0.44 26.16
CA ASP A 511 36.93 -1.59 25.51
C ASP A 511 36.90 -1.50 23.98
N VAL A 512 35.87 -0.87 23.40
CA VAL A 512 35.81 -0.55 21.97
C VAL A 512 36.91 0.45 21.59
N THR A 513 37.10 1.50 22.41
CA THR A 513 38.04 2.59 22.12
C THR A 513 39.52 2.20 22.26
N LYS A 514 39.82 1.02 22.82
CA LYS A 514 41.17 0.43 22.78
C LYS A 514 41.59 0.06 21.36
N GLU A 515 40.63 -0.24 20.49
CA GLU A 515 40.87 -0.70 19.13
C GLU A 515 40.39 0.24 18.03
N CYS A 516 39.52 1.19 18.36
CA CYS A 516 39.03 2.23 17.47
C CYS A 516 39.25 3.60 18.10
N ASP A 517 39.97 4.51 17.42
CA ASP A 517 40.14 5.88 17.91
C ASP A 517 38.78 6.57 17.98
N LYS A 518 38.41 7.02 19.19
CA LYS A 518 37.15 7.72 19.49
C LYS A 518 36.85 8.88 18.55
N LYS A 519 37.86 9.59 18.04
CA LYS A 519 37.67 10.72 17.10
C LYS A 519 37.24 10.29 15.69
N THR A 520 37.42 9.02 15.37
CA THR A 520 37.16 8.42 14.05
C THR A 520 36.15 7.29 14.14
N LEU A 521 35.54 7.12 15.31
CA LEU A 521 34.54 6.13 15.65
C LEU A 521 33.16 6.80 15.68
N ILE A 522 32.19 6.14 15.05
CA ILE A 522 30.78 6.46 15.21
C ILE A 522 30.04 5.22 15.71
N HIS A 523 29.13 5.39 16.66
CA HIS A 523 28.27 4.32 17.16
C HIS A 523 26.83 4.49 16.67
N VAL A 524 26.17 3.40 16.31
CA VAL A 524 24.78 3.36 15.85
C VAL A 524 23.99 2.43 16.78
N GLY A 525 22.91 2.92 17.38
CA GLY A 525 22.05 2.08 18.21
C GLY A 525 20.68 2.67 18.49
N ASP A 526 19.80 1.85 19.05
CA ASP A 526 18.37 2.12 19.22
C ASP A 526 18.00 2.74 20.56
N ASN A 527 18.87 2.60 21.58
CA ASN A 527 18.60 3.12 22.90
C ASN A 527 19.19 4.53 23.06
N TYR A 528 18.31 5.51 23.34
CA TYR A 528 18.74 6.91 23.41
C TYR A 528 19.76 7.17 24.54
N GLN A 529 19.65 6.46 25.66
CA GLN A 529 20.55 6.63 26.79
C GLN A 529 21.88 5.90 26.56
N SER A 530 21.85 4.59 26.34
CA SER A 530 23.08 3.77 26.27
C SER A 530 23.82 3.88 24.94
N ASP A 531 23.13 4.17 23.84
CA ASP A 531 23.73 4.10 22.50
C ASP A 531 23.89 5.48 21.87
N TYR A 532 23.07 6.45 22.26
CA TYR A 532 23.22 7.81 21.77
C TYR A 532 23.98 8.72 22.74
N LEU A 533 23.53 8.85 23.99
CA LEU A 533 24.14 9.78 24.97
C LEU A 533 25.47 9.27 25.53
N LYS A 534 25.56 8.02 25.97
CA LYS A 534 26.79 7.47 26.59
C LYS A 534 28.03 7.55 25.69
N PRO A 535 27.99 7.19 24.39
CA PRO A 535 29.12 7.41 23.49
C PRO A 535 29.52 8.89 23.37
N LYS A 536 28.54 9.80 23.30
CA LYS A 536 28.79 11.24 23.21
C LYS A 536 29.50 11.79 24.44
N GLU A 537 29.12 11.35 25.64
CA GLU A 537 29.80 11.69 26.90
C GLU A 537 31.29 11.30 26.86
N LEU A 538 31.63 10.24 26.14
CA LEU A 538 33.01 9.74 25.96
C LEU A 538 33.75 10.39 24.77
N GLY A 539 33.09 11.30 24.05
CA GLY A 539 33.63 11.97 22.86
C GLY A 539 33.63 11.10 21.60
N ILE A 540 32.71 10.14 21.52
CA ILE A 540 32.44 9.29 20.35
C ILE A 540 31.19 9.87 19.63
N GLU A 541 31.22 9.96 18.31
CA GLU A 541 30.03 10.35 17.53
C GLU A 541 28.96 9.25 17.63
N SER A 542 27.67 9.61 17.61
CA SER A 542 26.59 8.62 17.69
C SER A 542 25.38 8.95 16.84
N ILE A 543 24.74 7.90 16.34
CA ILE A 543 23.49 7.90 15.56
C ILE A 543 22.42 7.18 16.38
N TYR A 544 21.30 7.86 16.60
CA TYR A 544 20.11 7.27 17.21
C TYR A 544 19.22 6.65 16.14
N LEU A 545 19.05 5.33 16.21
CA LEU A 545 18.24 4.52 15.29
C LEU A 545 17.06 3.87 16.04
N PRO A 546 15.96 4.59 16.30
CA PRO A 546 14.93 4.13 17.21
C PRO A 546 14.29 2.80 16.78
N LYS A 547 13.76 2.08 17.78
CA LYS A 547 12.99 0.84 17.58
C LYS A 547 11.75 1.12 16.74
N ALA A 548 11.44 0.20 15.83
CA ALA A 548 10.27 0.31 14.96
C ALA A 548 8.95 0.46 15.75
N ILE A 549 8.82 -0.27 16.88
CA ILE A 549 7.64 -0.22 17.75
C ILE A 549 7.51 1.14 18.46
N ASP A 550 8.60 1.74 18.91
CA ASP A 550 8.55 3.05 19.58
C ASP A 550 8.14 4.16 18.60
N VAL A 551 8.56 4.04 17.34
CA VAL A 551 8.12 4.90 16.25
C VAL A 551 6.63 4.67 15.98
N PHE A 552 6.22 3.43 15.68
CA PHE A 552 4.82 3.06 15.39
C PHE A 552 3.81 3.46 16.47
N THR A 553 4.19 3.31 17.74
CA THR A 553 3.31 3.61 18.88
C THR A 553 3.19 5.11 19.18
N GLY A 554 3.93 5.95 18.46
CA GLY A 554 3.91 7.41 18.62
C GLY A 554 4.69 7.92 19.84
N LYS A 555 5.51 7.10 20.49
CA LYS A 555 6.32 7.53 21.66
C LYS A 555 7.33 8.62 21.33
N LEU A 556 7.70 8.73 20.04
CA LEU A 556 8.75 9.63 19.55
C LEU A 556 8.20 10.81 18.74
N VAL A 557 6.89 11.06 18.75
CA VAL A 557 6.24 12.15 17.99
C VAL A 557 6.85 13.51 18.39
N ASP A 558 7.03 13.76 19.68
CA ASP A 558 7.66 15.00 20.20
C ASP A 558 9.15 15.13 19.80
N SER A 559 9.77 14.04 19.36
CA SER A 559 11.13 14.00 18.80
C SER A 559 11.15 14.13 17.28
N GLY A 560 10.02 14.48 16.67
CA GLY A 560 9.85 14.71 15.22
C GLY A 560 9.77 13.43 14.39
N TYR A 561 9.43 12.28 15.00
CA TYR A 561 9.09 11.04 14.30
C TYR A 561 7.57 10.93 14.21
N ASN A 562 6.97 11.69 13.29
CA ASN A 562 5.54 11.67 13.07
C ASN A 562 5.16 10.38 12.32
N VAL A 563 4.16 9.64 12.82
CA VAL A 563 3.67 8.38 12.23
C VAL A 563 2.14 8.37 12.06
N GLY A 564 1.54 9.56 12.08
CA GLY A 564 0.10 9.69 12.28
C GLY A 564 -0.30 9.26 13.69
N ASN A 565 -1.58 9.38 14.00
CA ASN A 565 -2.09 8.99 15.32
C ASN A 565 -2.91 7.70 15.26
N SER A 566 -2.82 6.89 14.17
CA SER A 566 -3.68 5.70 14.00
C SER A 566 -3.58 4.71 15.16
N PHE A 567 -2.37 4.32 15.58
CA PHE A 567 -2.19 3.40 16.70
C PHE A 567 -2.84 3.95 17.99
N TYR A 568 -2.51 5.19 18.34
CA TYR A 568 -3.01 5.85 19.55
C TYR A 568 -4.52 6.08 19.49
N ASN A 569 -5.04 6.57 18.37
CA ASN A 569 -6.45 6.89 18.15
C ASN A 569 -7.32 5.65 18.12
N MET A 570 -6.85 4.56 17.50
CA MET A 570 -7.53 3.27 17.47
C MET A 570 -7.67 2.67 18.87
N LEU A 571 -6.61 2.78 19.68
CA LEU A 571 -6.63 2.33 21.06
C LEU A 571 -7.17 3.42 22.01
N ARG A 572 -7.67 4.56 21.54
CA ARG A 572 -8.24 5.57 22.44
C ARG A 572 -9.62 5.10 22.92
N PRO A 573 -10.01 5.35 24.19
CA PRO A 573 -11.30 4.86 24.68
C PRO A 573 -12.47 5.51 23.90
N CYS A 574 -13.26 4.66 23.24
CA CYS A 574 -14.55 5.02 22.66
C CYS A 574 -15.67 4.80 23.69
N GLY A 575 -15.87 5.77 24.57
CA GLY A 575 -16.88 5.71 25.62
C GLY A 575 -16.57 4.69 26.73
N ASN A 576 -17.54 4.46 27.62
CA ASN A 576 -17.35 3.65 28.83
C ASN A 576 -17.53 2.13 28.63
N PHE A 577 -17.79 1.66 27.40
CA PHE A 577 -18.13 0.25 27.13
C PHE A 577 -16.92 -0.61 26.70
N PHE A 578 -15.74 -0.02 26.46
CA PHE A 578 -14.57 -0.73 25.94
C PHE A 578 -13.28 -0.27 26.62
N ASP A 579 -12.53 -1.21 27.20
CA ASP A 579 -11.17 -0.98 27.72
C ASP A 579 -10.12 -1.51 26.73
N HIS A 580 -9.53 -0.58 26.00
CA HIS A 580 -8.47 -0.85 25.03
C HIS A 580 -7.19 -1.38 25.67
N LYS A 581 -6.90 -1.07 26.95
CA LYS A 581 -5.67 -1.53 27.62
C LYS A 581 -5.64 -3.05 27.71
N VAL A 582 -6.81 -3.65 27.94
CA VAL A 582 -6.99 -5.10 27.98
C VAL A 582 -6.71 -5.75 26.62
N SER A 583 -6.92 -5.05 25.50
CA SER A 583 -6.62 -5.60 24.17
C SER A 583 -5.13 -5.96 24.06
N MET A 584 -4.25 -5.12 24.58
CA MET A 584 -2.80 -5.36 24.57
C MET A 584 -2.36 -6.48 25.55
N GLU A 585 -3.25 -7.08 26.33
CA GLU A 585 -2.95 -8.30 27.11
C GLU A 585 -2.99 -9.57 26.24
N PHE A 586 -3.69 -9.52 25.10
CA PHE A 586 -3.79 -10.64 24.15
C PHE A 586 -2.54 -10.71 23.28
N TRP A 587 -1.97 -11.91 23.19
CA TRP A 587 -0.71 -12.10 22.47
C TRP A 587 -0.87 -11.97 20.96
N GLY A 588 -2.00 -12.40 20.39
CA GLY A 588 -2.23 -12.35 18.95
C GLY A 588 -2.16 -10.94 18.38
N ILE A 589 -2.82 -9.96 19.01
CA ILE A 589 -2.75 -8.56 18.57
C ILE A 589 -1.34 -8.00 18.70
N ARG A 590 -0.61 -8.32 19.78
CA ARG A 590 0.79 -7.91 19.96
C ARG A 590 1.69 -8.44 18.83
N CYS A 591 1.58 -9.73 18.50
CA CYS A 591 2.33 -10.34 17.40
C CYS A 591 1.97 -9.76 16.03
N MET A 592 0.70 -9.41 15.79
CA MET A 592 0.30 -8.78 14.53
C MET A 592 0.88 -7.37 14.42
N LEU A 593 0.71 -6.55 15.47
CA LEU A 593 1.18 -5.16 15.51
C LEU A 593 2.71 -5.06 15.44
N SER A 594 3.46 -5.99 16.02
CA SER A 594 4.92 -6.02 15.90
C SER A 594 5.38 -6.30 14.47
N VAL A 595 4.72 -7.20 13.73
CA VAL A 595 5.01 -7.46 12.32
C VAL A 595 4.76 -6.20 11.49
N ILE A 596 3.66 -5.49 11.74
CA ILE A 596 3.33 -4.22 11.09
C ILE A 596 4.37 -3.13 11.39
N ALA A 597 4.70 -2.94 12.66
CA ALA A 597 5.68 -1.94 13.09
C ALA A 597 7.04 -2.19 12.42
N ASN A 598 7.53 -3.43 12.49
CA ASN A 598 8.81 -3.81 11.90
C ASN A 598 8.83 -3.73 10.37
N LYS A 599 7.69 -3.80 9.68
CA LYS A 599 7.62 -3.64 8.22
C LYS A 599 7.74 -2.18 7.80
N PHE A 600 6.92 -1.29 8.36
CA PHE A 600 6.81 0.10 7.90
C PHE A 600 7.83 1.04 8.54
N PHE A 601 8.32 0.69 9.74
CA PHE A 601 9.30 1.49 10.48
C PHE A 601 10.64 0.74 10.65
N ASP A 602 10.90 -0.24 9.78
CA ASP A 602 12.24 -0.81 9.58
C ASP A 602 13.26 0.32 9.41
N ASN A 603 12.98 1.23 8.47
CA ASN A 603 13.59 2.56 8.43
C ASN A 603 12.76 3.52 9.30
N PRO A 604 13.31 3.99 10.44
CA PRO A 604 12.56 4.85 11.35
C PRO A 604 12.39 6.29 10.82
N TYR A 605 13.07 6.66 9.73
CA TYR A 605 12.98 7.98 9.11
C TYR A 605 11.92 8.04 8.01
N TYR A 606 11.07 7.02 7.93
CA TYR A 606 9.92 6.97 7.04
C TYR A 606 9.02 8.21 7.23
N MET A 607 8.73 8.92 6.15
CA MET A 607 8.02 10.21 6.22
C MET A 607 6.51 10.03 6.24
N PHE A 608 5.86 10.71 7.18
CA PHE A 608 4.42 10.63 7.39
C PHE A 608 3.72 11.99 7.26
N ASN A 609 2.56 12.02 6.61
CA ASN A 609 1.74 13.23 6.54
C ASN A 609 0.95 13.42 7.85
N GLU A 610 1.15 14.56 8.50
CA GLU A 610 0.58 14.87 9.82
C GLU A 610 -0.96 14.92 9.84
N ASN A 611 -1.60 15.11 8.68
CA ASN A 611 -3.06 15.20 8.54
C ASN A 611 -3.72 13.85 8.22
N THR A 612 -2.99 12.75 8.37
CA THR A 612 -3.44 11.40 8.03
C THR A 612 -3.17 10.45 9.19
N ASP A 613 -3.94 9.37 9.28
CA ASP A 613 -3.70 8.28 10.22
C ASP A 613 -2.99 7.10 9.55
N PHE A 614 -3.09 6.98 8.21
CA PHE A 614 -2.51 5.90 7.41
C PHE A 614 -1.59 6.41 6.28
N ASN A 615 -1.05 7.63 6.41
CA ASN A 615 -0.19 8.30 5.43
C ASN A 615 -0.84 8.51 4.05
N SER A 616 -2.16 8.33 3.95
CA SER A 616 -2.85 8.13 2.66
C SER A 616 -2.15 7.09 1.78
N ASN A 617 -1.61 6.04 2.39
CA ASN A 617 -0.92 4.96 1.69
C ASN A 617 -1.84 3.74 1.62
N LEU A 618 -2.37 3.46 0.42
CA LEU A 618 -3.27 2.33 0.22
C LEU A 618 -2.64 0.99 0.59
N TYR A 619 -1.35 0.80 0.33
CA TYR A 619 -0.65 -0.42 0.73
C TYR A 619 -0.56 -0.53 2.25
N TYR A 620 -0.25 0.58 2.95
CA TYR A 620 -0.22 0.58 4.41
C TYR A 620 -1.60 0.28 5.02
N MET A 621 -2.67 0.90 4.49
CA MET A 621 -4.05 0.60 4.88
C MET A 621 -4.40 -0.87 4.67
N SER A 622 -3.96 -1.44 3.54
CA SER A 622 -4.30 -2.81 3.17
C SER A 622 -3.48 -3.85 3.94
N TYR A 623 -2.21 -3.59 4.21
CA TYR A 623 -1.35 -4.45 5.01
C TYR A 623 -1.72 -4.40 6.49
N TYR A 624 -1.81 -3.18 7.07
CA TYR A 624 -2.10 -2.99 8.47
C TYR A 624 -3.57 -3.28 8.77
N ALA A 625 -4.49 -2.49 8.21
CA ALA A 625 -5.87 -2.54 8.66
C ALA A 625 -6.62 -3.76 8.11
N LEU A 626 -6.66 -3.88 6.79
CA LEU A 626 -7.42 -4.94 6.12
C LEU A 626 -6.75 -6.32 6.29
N GLY A 627 -5.43 -6.42 6.10
CA GLY A 627 -4.69 -7.68 6.18
C GLY A 627 -4.81 -8.34 7.56
N MET A 628 -4.64 -7.54 8.62
CA MET A 628 -4.85 -7.98 10.00
C MET A 628 -6.27 -8.48 10.26
N HIS A 629 -7.28 -7.77 9.76
CA HIS A 629 -8.68 -8.16 9.88
C HIS A 629 -9.00 -9.46 9.12
N LEU A 630 -8.56 -9.58 7.86
CA LEU A 630 -8.82 -10.75 7.03
C LEU A 630 -8.11 -12.02 7.52
N LEU A 631 -6.88 -11.90 8.04
CA LEU A 631 -6.21 -13.00 8.72
C LEU A 631 -6.99 -13.45 9.95
N GLY A 632 -7.49 -12.48 10.74
CA GLY A 632 -8.39 -12.76 11.86
C GLY A 632 -9.63 -13.54 11.48
N ILE A 633 -10.36 -13.09 10.45
CA ILE A 633 -11.52 -13.78 9.90
C ILE A 633 -11.16 -15.20 9.47
N THR A 634 -10.07 -15.35 8.71
CA THR A 634 -9.67 -16.65 8.15
C THR A 634 -9.28 -17.64 9.25
N LEU A 635 -8.58 -17.19 10.29
CA LEU A 635 -8.20 -18.02 11.43
C LEU A 635 -9.42 -18.46 12.26
N ASP A 636 -10.39 -17.58 12.49
CA ASP A 636 -11.64 -17.95 13.18
C ASP A 636 -12.51 -18.90 12.35
N LEU A 637 -12.65 -18.62 11.04
CA LEU A 637 -13.33 -19.48 10.07
C LEU A 637 -12.81 -20.91 10.13
N VAL A 638 -11.49 -21.08 9.97
CA VAL A 638 -10.84 -22.40 10.01
C VAL A 638 -11.00 -23.04 11.37
N LYS A 639 -10.80 -22.30 12.47
CA LYS A 639 -10.90 -22.84 13.83
C LYS A 639 -12.26 -23.48 14.10
N ARG A 640 -13.35 -22.90 13.60
CA ARG A 640 -14.72 -23.39 13.81
C ARG A 640 -15.15 -24.45 12.81
N ASN A 641 -14.56 -24.45 11.62
CA ASN A 641 -15.06 -25.23 10.47
C ASN A 641 -14.05 -26.26 9.92
N LYS A 642 -13.09 -26.74 10.74
CA LYS A 642 -12.13 -27.78 10.32
C LYS A 642 -12.78 -29.09 9.85
N SER A 643 -13.98 -29.40 10.32
CA SER A 643 -14.72 -30.62 9.95
C SER A 643 -15.43 -30.53 8.59
N LYS A 644 -15.46 -29.36 7.97
CA LYS A 644 -16.10 -29.16 6.66
C LYS A 644 -15.25 -29.77 5.54
N LYS A 645 -15.92 -30.20 4.48
CA LYS A 645 -15.25 -30.78 3.29
C LYS A 645 -14.63 -29.68 2.43
N THR A 646 -15.45 -28.69 2.04
CA THR A 646 -15.05 -27.58 1.18
C THR A 646 -15.57 -26.25 1.72
N ILE A 647 -14.76 -25.19 1.65
CA ILE A 647 -15.16 -23.81 1.87
C ILE A 647 -15.27 -23.08 0.52
N HIS A 648 -16.46 -22.63 0.19
CA HIS A 648 -16.74 -21.90 -1.04
C HIS A 648 -16.76 -20.39 -0.78
N PHE A 649 -15.72 -19.71 -1.24
CA PHE A 649 -15.63 -18.25 -1.16
C PHE A 649 -16.44 -17.63 -2.32
N VAL A 650 -17.49 -16.89 -2.00
CA VAL A 650 -18.37 -16.28 -3.02
C VAL A 650 -17.71 -15.08 -3.69
N ALA A 651 -18.06 -14.83 -4.95
CA ALA A 651 -17.42 -13.79 -5.75
C ALA A 651 -17.64 -12.38 -5.22
N ARG A 652 -16.62 -11.54 -5.42
CA ARG A 652 -16.43 -10.21 -4.81
C ARG A 652 -16.18 -10.33 -3.31
N ASP A 653 -17.17 -10.77 -2.54
CA ASP A 653 -17.15 -10.62 -1.08
C ASP A 653 -16.18 -11.59 -0.39
N GLY A 654 -15.87 -12.73 -1.02
CA GLY A 654 -14.97 -13.75 -0.48
C GLY A 654 -13.54 -13.72 -1.03
N TYR A 655 -13.21 -12.85 -1.99
CA TYR A 655 -11.93 -12.98 -2.72
C TYR A 655 -10.71 -12.78 -1.83
N GLN A 656 -10.62 -11.66 -1.10
CA GLN A 656 -9.43 -11.41 -0.29
C GLN A 656 -9.30 -12.40 0.88
N CYS A 657 -10.41 -12.88 1.45
CA CYS A 657 -10.38 -13.97 2.44
C CYS A 657 -9.84 -15.27 1.83
N LYS A 658 -10.22 -15.59 0.59
CA LYS A 658 -9.67 -16.75 -0.12
C LYS A 658 -8.17 -16.61 -0.32
N VAL A 659 -7.68 -15.42 -0.71
CA VAL A 659 -6.25 -15.15 -0.86
C VAL A 659 -5.51 -15.47 0.44
N VAL A 660 -6.02 -15.01 1.58
CA VAL A 660 -5.43 -15.32 2.89
C VAL A 660 -5.54 -16.80 3.24
N TYR A 661 -6.66 -17.45 2.92
CA TYR A 661 -6.86 -18.89 3.12
C TYR A 661 -5.86 -19.74 2.32
N ASP A 662 -5.63 -19.39 1.06
CA ASP A 662 -4.69 -20.08 0.19
C ASP A 662 -3.26 -19.96 0.73
N ILE A 663 -2.89 -18.79 1.29
CA ILE A 663 -1.61 -18.59 1.98
C ILE A 663 -1.57 -19.45 3.24
N LEU A 664 -2.61 -19.45 4.06
CA LEU A 664 -2.70 -20.25 5.28
C LEU A 664 -2.51 -21.74 5.01
N LYS A 665 -3.07 -22.27 3.92
CA LYS A 665 -2.94 -23.67 3.49
C LYS A 665 -1.51 -24.08 3.15
N LYS A 666 -0.61 -23.14 2.85
CA LYS A 666 0.84 -23.41 2.70
C LYS A 666 1.51 -23.76 4.02
N TYR A 667 0.98 -23.27 5.14
CA TYR A 667 1.58 -23.37 6.47
C TYR A 667 0.89 -24.38 7.39
N ILE A 668 -0.39 -24.67 7.16
CA ILE A 668 -1.19 -25.57 7.99
C ILE A 668 -1.72 -26.72 7.14
N SER A 669 -1.39 -27.96 7.53
CA SER A 669 -1.97 -29.16 6.95
C SER A 669 -3.41 -29.40 7.43
N ASP A 670 -4.14 -30.25 6.73
CA ASP A 670 -5.46 -30.73 7.17
C ASP A 670 -6.54 -29.62 7.28
N LEU A 671 -6.49 -28.66 6.35
CA LEU A 671 -7.55 -27.68 6.14
C LEU A 671 -8.54 -28.17 5.07
N PRO A 672 -9.83 -27.78 5.16
CA PRO A 672 -10.81 -28.05 4.10
C PRO A 672 -10.32 -27.63 2.71
N GLU A 673 -10.86 -28.26 1.66
CA GLU A 673 -10.67 -27.74 0.31
C GLU A 673 -11.31 -26.36 0.17
N SER A 674 -10.87 -25.57 -0.81
CA SER A 674 -11.44 -24.23 -1.01
C SER A 674 -11.57 -23.87 -2.47
N ASN A 675 -12.73 -23.32 -2.83
CA ASN A 675 -13.03 -22.88 -4.19
C ASN A 675 -13.50 -21.43 -4.21
N TYR A 676 -13.27 -20.75 -5.33
CA TYR A 676 -13.85 -19.44 -5.61
C TYR A 676 -15.07 -19.62 -6.50
N LEU A 677 -16.26 -19.33 -5.99
CA LEU A 677 -17.50 -19.50 -6.73
C LEU A 677 -18.03 -18.16 -7.21
N TYR A 678 -18.29 -18.04 -8.52
CA TYR A 678 -18.94 -16.89 -9.14
C TYR A 678 -20.45 -16.83 -8.82
N LEU A 679 -20.76 -16.80 -7.52
CA LEU A 679 -22.08 -16.63 -6.95
C LEU A 679 -22.27 -15.17 -6.58
N SER A 680 -23.23 -14.51 -7.22
CA SER A 680 -23.63 -13.14 -6.87
C SER A 680 -25.13 -13.09 -6.69
N ARG A 681 -25.61 -12.06 -5.97
CA ARG A 681 -27.06 -11.80 -5.87
C ARG A 681 -27.70 -11.56 -7.25
N LYS A 682 -27.00 -10.88 -8.17
CA LYS A 682 -27.44 -10.65 -9.56
C LYS A 682 -27.62 -11.96 -10.33
N ALA A 683 -26.75 -12.95 -10.09
CA ALA A 683 -26.81 -14.26 -10.75
C ALA A 683 -27.85 -15.20 -10.13
N LEU A 684 -28.05 -15.13 -8.80
CA LEU A 684 -28.93 -16.05 -8.07
C LEU A 684 -30.39 -15.62 -8.05
N LEU A 685 -30.69 -14.31 -7.96
CA LEU A 685 -32.07 -13.82 -7.92
C LEU A 685 -32.94 -14.34 -9.08
N PRO A 686 -32.47 -14.32 -10.35
CA PRO A 686 -33.20 -14.93 -11.46
C PRO A 686 -33.60 -16.38 -11.23
N LEU A 687 -32.82 -17.16 -10.50
CA LEU A 687 -33.08 -18.59 -10.25
C LEU A 687 -34.23 -18.80 -9.26
N ALA A 688 -34.48 -17.86 -8.35
CA ALA A 688 -35.50 -17.99 -7.29
C ALA A 688 -36.96 -18.07 -7.79
N PHE A 689 -37.27 -17.57 -8.99
CA PHE A 689 -38.66 -17.42 -9.48
C PHE A 689 -39.14 -18.56 -10.40
N THR A 690 -39.56 -19.70 -9.87
CA THR A 690 -39.96 -20.90 -10.67
C THR A 690 -41.47 -21.01 -10.88
N SER A 691 -42.25 -20.22 -10.16
CA SER A 691 -43.70 -20.18 -10.18
C SER A 691 -44.26 -18.76 -10.04
N PRO A 692 -45.53 -18.53 -10.41
CA PRO A 692 -46.21 -17.27 -10.14
C PRO A 692 -46.24 -16.83 -8.67
N GLU A 693 -46.17 -17.80 -7.74
CA GLU A 693 -46.22 -17.58 -6.29
C GLU A 693 -44.94 -16.94 -5.76
N ASP A 694 -43.84 -17.00 -6.54
CA ASP A 694 -42.56 -16.42 -6.16
C ASP A 694 -42.47 -14.92 -6.46
N ILE A 695 -43.30 -14.38 -7.37
CA ILE A 695 -43.24 -12.97 -7.81
C ILE A 695 -43.30 -11.95 -6.66
N PRO A 696 -44.11 -12.13 -5.60
CA PRO A 696 -44.07 -11.25 -4.43
C PRO A 696 -42.69 -11.09 -3.80
N TYR A 697 -41.79 -12.07 -3.94
CA TYR A 697 -40.41 -12.04 -3.41
C TYR A 697 -39.55 -10.91 -4.00
N ILE A 698 -39.94 -10.33 -5.15
CA ILE A 698 -39.30 -9.12 -5.70
C ILE A 698 -39.37 -7.98 -4.68
N LYS A 699 -40.47 -7.86 -3.91
CA LYS A 699 -40.66 -6.81 -2.89
C LYS A 699 -39.66 -6.91 -1.75
N ASP A 700 -39.21 -8.12 -1.43
CA ASP A 700 -38.28 -8.36 -0.33
C ASP A 700 -36.84 -7.95 -0.67
N ASN A 701 -36.56 -7.73 -1.96
CA ASN A 701 -35.22 -7.53 -2.52
C ASN A 701 -35.07 -6.18 -3.25
N ILE A 702 -36.05 -5.29 -3.13
CA ILE A 702 -36.02 -3.93 -3.69
C ILE A 702 -36.40 -2.90 -2.63
N SER A 703 -35.74 -1.73 -2.62
CA SER A 703 -36.13 -0.64 -1.73
C SER A 703 -37.35 0.10 -2.27
N PHE A 704 -38.31 0.44 -1.41
CA PHE A 704 -39.52 1.20 -1.76
C PHE A 704 -39.18 2.52 -2.48
N ASP A 705 -38.16 3.23 -1.98
CA ASP A 705 -37.74 4.53 -2.53
C ASP A 705 -37.10 4.41 -3.92
N SER A 706 -36.58 3.22 -4.27
CA SER A 706 -35.92 2.97 -5.55
C SER A 706 -36.90 2.68 -6.69
N VAL A 707 -38.14 2.29 -6.37
CA VAL A 707 -39.12 1.78 -7.36
C VAL A 707 -39.40 2.80 -8.45
N THR A 708 -39.43 4.09 -8.13
CA THR A 708 -39.70 5.16 -9.09
C THR A 708 -38.56 5.40 -10.10
N PHE A 709 -37.38 4.83 -9.85
CA PHE A 709 -36.24 4.86 -10.77
C PHE A 709 -36.09 3.55 -11.57
N LYS A 710 -37.13 2.71 -11.58
CA LYS A 710 -37.13 1.42 -12.28
C LYS A 710 -38.18 1.39 -13.38
N THR A 711 -37.88 0.67 -14.44
CA THR A 711 -38.83 0.33 -15.50
C THR A 711 -39.21 -1.16 -15.39
N PRO A 712 -40.36 -1.58 -15.95
CA PRO A 712 -40.69 -3.00 -16.07
C PRO A 712 -39.57 -3.82 -16.73
N ALA A 713 -38.92 -3.29 -17.77
CA ALA A 713 -37.79 -3.95 -18.44
C ALA A 713 -36.59 -4.15 -17.49
N MET A 714 -36.25 -3.17 -16.66
CA MET A 714 -35.20 -3.31 -15.65
C MET A 714 -35.53 -4.41 -14.63
N ILE A 715 -36.78 -4.48 -14.14
CA ILE A 715 -37.19 -5.52 -13.18
C ILE A 715 -37.15 -6.91 -13.83
N MET A 716 -37.67 -7.06 -15.05
CA MET A 716 -37.61 -8.34 -15.77
C MET A 716 -36.18 -8.80 -16.02
N LYS A 717 -35.28 -7.88 -16.39
CA LYS A 717 -33.86 -8.20 -16.56
C LYS A 717 -33.20 -8.60 -15.25
N GLN A 718 -33.36 -7.80 -14.19
CA GLN A 718 -32.65 -7.96 -12.92
C GLN A 718 -33.17 -9.15 -12.08
N PHE A 719 -34.48 -9.38 -12.06
CA PHE A 719 -35.11 -10.38 -11.21
C PHE A 719 -35.50 -11.66 -11.94
N LEU A 720 -35.75 -11.62 -13.25
CA LEU A 720 -36.16 -12.79 -14.03
C LEU A 720 -35.12 -13.22 -15.07
N GLY A 721 -34.05 -12.45 -15.28
CA GLY A 721 -33.01 -12.74 -16.27
C GLY A 721 -33.49 -12.63 -17.72
N LEU A 722 -34.57 -11.86 -17.97
CA LEU A 722 -35.21 -11.75 -19.28
C LEU A 722 -34.80 -10.45 -19.98
N GLU A 723 -33.96 -10.57 -21.01
CA GLU A 723 -33.59 -9.47 -21.89
C GLU A 723 -34.51 -9.44 -23.11
N ASP A 724 -35.15 -8.30 -23.36
CA ASP A 724 -35.92 -7.99 -24.58
C ASP A 724 -37.00 -9.03 -25.01
N ASN A 725 -37.78 -9.53 -24.05
CA ASN A 725 -38.86 -10.47 -24.35
C ASN A 725 -40.06 -9.76 -25.04
N LYS A 726 -40.14 -9.91 -26.36
CA LYS A 726 -41.18 -9.28 -27.21
C LYS A 726 -42.61 -9.65 -26.81
N GLU A 727 -42.85 -10.90 -26.40
CA GLU A 727 -44.19 -11.37 -26.04
C GLU A 727 -44.69 -10.70 -24.75
N ILE A 728 -43.82 -10.56 -23.75
CA ILE A 728 -44.14 -9.86 -22.51
C ILE A 728 -44.33 -8.37 -22.77
N LYS A 729 -43.49 -7.74 -23.61
CA LYS A 729 -43.65 -6.33 -23.99
C LYS A 729 -45.00 -6.05 -24.64
N ILE A 730 -45.44 -6.94 -25.55
CA ILE A 730 -46.78 -6.84 -26.17
C ILE A 730 -47.89 -6.96 -25.12
N ARG A 731 -47.75 -7.86 -24.15
CA ARG A 731 -48.75 -8.10 -23.11
C ARG A 731 -48.82 -6.94 -22.11
N LEU A 732 -47.68 -6.42 -21.67
CA LEU A 732 -47.61 -5.20 -20.86
C LEU A 732 -48.32 -4.05 -21.55
N LYS A 733 -48.08 -3.86 -22.86
CA LYS A 733 -48.75 -2.82 -23.65
C LYS A 733 -50.26 -3.02 -23.73
N LYS A 734 -50.76 -4.26 -23.85
CA LYS A 734 -52.21 -4.58 -23.83
C LYS A 734 -52.87 -4.23 -22.49
N GLU A 735 -52.14 -4.38 -21.39
CA GLU A 735 -52.58 -4.04 -20.03
C GLU A 735 -52.27 -2.57 -19.65
N GLY A 736 -51.85 -1.74 -20.62
CA GLY A 736 -51.59 -0.30 -20.41
C GLY A 736 -50.25 0.06 -19.78
N PHE A 737 -49.28 -0.86 -19.75
CA PHE A 737 -47.91 -0.63 -19.28
C PHE A 737 -46.92 -0.44 -20.44
N ASP A 738 -46.11 0.61 -20.36
CA ASP A 738 -44.92 0.77 -21.18
C ASP A 738 -43.73 0.10 -20.47
N SER A 739 -43.03 -0.80 -21.16
CA SER A 739 -41.92 -1.56 -20.60
C SER A 739 -40.70 -0.71 -20.29
N GLU A 740 -40.54 0.43 -20.96
CA GLU A 740 -39.38 1.32 -20.83
C GLU A 740 -39.69 2.58 -19.99
N ALA A 741 -40.94 2.79 -19.59
CA ALA A 741 -41.31 3.91 -18.72
C ALA A 741 -41.05 3.59 -17.24
N TYR A 742 -40.60 4.60 -16.50
CA TYR A 742 -40.42 4.49 -15.05
C TYR A 742 -41.76 4.30 -14.32
N PHE A 743 -41.74 3.52 -13.23
CA PHE A 743 -42.91 3.38 -12.36
C PHE A 743 -43.25 4.73 -11.71
N LYS A 744 -44.54 5.10 -11.72
CA LYS A 744 -45.01 6.37 -11.14
C LYS A 744 -44.98 6.34 -9.60
N ASN A 745 -45.29 5.18 -9.03
CA ASN A 745 -45.41 4.95 -7.60
C ASN A 745 -45.42 3.44 -7.31
N PHE A 746 -45.43 3.09 -6.02
CA PHE A 746 -45.48 1.70 -5.57
C PHE A 746 -46.76 0.95 -5.99
N GLU A 747 -47.88 1.65 -6.20
CA GLU A 747 -49.12 1.04 -6.67
C GLU A 747 -48.99 0.57 -8.12
N SER A 748 -48.44 1.39 -9.01
CA SER A 748 -48.14 1.01 -10.41
C SER A 748 -47.19 -0.18 -10.48
N PHE A 749 -46.22 -0.26 -9.57
CA PHE A 749 -45.34 -1.41 -9.43
C PHE A 749 -46.08 -2.68 -8.95
N ASN A 750 -46.97 -2.56 -7.95
CA ASN A 750 -47.80 -3.69 -7.51
C ASN A 750 -48.72 -4.23 -8.61
N THR A 751 -49.29 -3.34 -9.43
CA THR A 751 -50.12 -3.75 -10.58
C THR A 751 -49.28 -4.52 -11.59
N PHE A 752 -48.07 -4.06 -11.89
CA PHE A 752 -47.12 -4.79 -12.73
C PHE A 752 -46.81 -6.20 -12.18
N LEU A 753 -46.53 -6.34 -10.88
CA LEU A 753 -46.31 -7.66 -10.27
C LEU A 753 -47.53 -8.58 -10.41
N LYS A 754 -48.74 -8.07 -10.22
CA LYS A 754 -49.99 -8.84 -10.41
C LYS A 754 -50.16 -9.32 -11.86
N ILE A 755 -49.73 -8.53 -12.84
CA ILE A 755 -49.74 -8.94 -14.26
C ILE A 755 -48.79 -10.11 -14.46
N LEU A 756 -47.56 -10.06 -13.91
CA LEU A 756 -46.61 -11.17 -13.99
C LEU A 756 -47.14 -12.45 -13.34
N CYS A 757 -47.81 -12.36 -12.18
CA CYS A 757 -48.41 -13.53 -11.53
C CYS A 757 -49.47 -14.24 -12.39
N LYS A 758 -50.12 -13.55 -13.33
CA LYS A 758 -51.13 -14.17 -14.21
C LYS A 758 -50.52 -14.91 -15.40
N ASP A 759 -49.23 -14.71 -15.67
CA ASP A 759 -48.57 -15.25 -16.85
C ASP A 759 -47.97 -16.64 -16.59
N LYS A 760 -48.75 -17.69 -16.84
CA LYS A 760 -48.27 -19.08 -16.68
C LYS A 760 -47.22 -19.47 -17.73
N THR A 761 -47.27 -18.89 -18.92
CA THR A 761 -46.34 -19.19 -20.04
C THR A 761 -44.92 -18.72 -19.75
N LEU A 762 -44.77 -17.61 -19.03
CA LEU A 762 -43.50 -17.07 -18.56
C LEU A 762 -42.68 -18.11 -17.78
N PHE A 763 -43.29 -18.77 -16.79
CA PHE A 763 -42.58 -19.67 -15.87
C PHE A 763 -42.20 -21.00 -16.51
N THR A 764 -42.92 -21.46 -17.53
CA THR A 764 -42.53 -22.65 -18.30
C THR A 764 -41.15 -22.47 -18.95
N SER A 765 -40.89 -21.29 -19.52
CA SER A 765 -39.59 -20.97 -20.15
C SER A 765 -38.45 -20.86 -19.14
N LEU A 766 -38.74 -20.35 -17.94
CA LEU A 766 -37.76 -20.16 -16.87
C LEU A 766 -37.35 -21.49 -16.21
N ARG A 767 -38.27 -22.45 -16.05
CA ARG A 767 -38.00 -23.74 -15.39
C ARG A 767 -36.91 -24.55 -16.07
N ASN A 768 -37.00 -24.71 -17.39
CA ASN A 768 -36.04 -25.56 -18.14
C ASN A 768 -34.60 -25.05 -18.00
N LYS A 769 -34.39 -23.74 -18.09
CA LYS A 769 -33.05 -23.13 -17.94
C LYS A 769 -32.53 -23.28 -16.51
N LYS A 770 -33.41 -23.19 -15.52
CA LYS A 770 -33.06 -23.27 -14.09
C LYS A 770 -32.71 -24.68 -13.65
N GLN A 771 -33.48 -25.68 -14.08
CA GLN A 771 -33.21 -27.08 -13.75
C GLN A 771 -31.80 -27.48 -14.20
N LEU A 772 -31.40 -27.07 -15.40
CA LEU A 772 -30.07 -27.36 -15.92
C LEU A 772 -28.94 -26.66 -15.12
N ILE A 773 -29.17 -25.44 -14.64
CA ILE A 773 -28.22 -24.73 -13.76
C ILE A 773 -28.18 -25.38 -12.36
N GLN A 774 -29.33 -25.78 -11.82
CA GLN A 774 -29.46 -26.48 -10.54
C GLN A 774 -28.68 -27.79 -10.53
N GLU A 775 -28.84 -28.63 -11.56
CA GLU A 775 -28.09 -29.89 -11.73
C GLU A 775 -26.58 -29.63 -11.68
N LYS A 776 -26.11 -28.59 -12.38
CA LYS A 776 -24.68 -28.23 -12.40
C LYS A 776 -24.16 -27.67 -11.08
N LEU A 777 -24.97 -26.90 -10.35
CA LEU A 777 -24.59 -26.43 -9.02
C LEU A 777 -24.54 -27.59 -8.01
N ASN A 778 -25.42 -28.59 -8.16
CA ASN A 778 -25.39 -29.81 -7.34
C ASN A 778 -24.12 -30.63 -7.53
N ASP A 779 -23.49 -30.59 -8.72
CA ASP A 779 -22.17 -31.20 -8.96
C ASP A 779 -21.03 -30.49 -8.21
N ILE A 780 -21.22 -29.23 -7.77
CA ILE A 780 -20.16 -28.36 -7.23
C ILE A 780 -20.24 -28.21 -5.70
N ILE A 781 -21.46 -28.10 -5.15
CA ILE A 781 -21.69 -27.81 -3.73
C ILE A 781 -22.37 -29.00 -3.06
N ASP A 782 -21.86 -29.44 -1.92
CA ASP A 782 -22.37 -30.54 -1.09
C ASP A 782 -22.92 -30.04 0.27
N GLU A 783 -23.69 -30.86 0.99
CA GLU A 783 -24.22 -30.54 2.33
C GLU A 783 -23.11 -30.43 3.40
N GLN A 784 -21.97 -31.09 3.17
CA GLN A 784 -20.80 -31.02 4.07
C GLN A 784 -19.90 -29.80 3.80
N ASP A 785 -20.26 -28.96 2.84
CA ASP A 785 -19.53 -27.74 2.50
C ASP A 785 -20.00 -26.55 3.36
N LEU A 786 -19.33 -25.41 3.15
CA LEU A 786 -19.61 -24.15 3.83
C LEU A 786 -19.48 -22.99 2.84
N LEU A 787 -20.46 -22.08 2.82
CA LEU A 787 -20.35 -20.82 2.07
C LEU A 787 -19.68 -19.75 2.94
N PHE A 788 -18.72 -19.04 2.36
CA PHE A 788 -18.14 -17.82 2.97
C PHE A 788 -18.61 -16.58 2.22
N ASP A 789 -19.15 -15.60 2.94
CA ASP A 789 -19.65 -14.31 2.43
C ASP A 789 -19.44 -13.22 3.52
N ILE A 790 -19.36 -11.94 3.15
CA ILE A 790 -19.33 -10.83 4.13
C ILE A 790 -20.63 -10.77 4.93
N GLY A 791 -21.76 -11.03 4.28
CA GLY A 791 -23.07 -11.18 4.92
C GLY A 791 -23.89 -9.91 5.10
N TYR A 792 -25.19 -10.06 4.84
CA TYR A 792 -26.21 -9.01 5.00
C TYR A 792 -27.54 -9.61 5.47
N ASN A 793 -28.30 -10.19 4.53
CA ASN A 793 -29.64 -10.75 4.74
C ASN A 793 -29.71 -12.26 4.47
N GLY A 794 -28.59 -12.91 4.13
CA GLY A 794 -28.55 -14.35 3.81
C GLY A 794 -29.31 -14.75 2.53
N THR A 795 -29.58 -13.80 1.63
CA THR A 795 -30.38 -14.04 0.41
C THR A 795 -29.76 -15.11 -0.50
N ALA A 796 -28.44 -15.05 -0.73
CA ALA A 796 -27.75 -15.98 -1.62
C ALA A 796 -27.83 -17.42 -1.10
N GLN A 797 -27.49 -17.62 0.18
CA GLN A 797 -27.62 -18.91 0.87
C GLN A 797 -29.06 -19.42 0.83
N LYS A 798 -30.06 -18.59 1.17
CA LYS A 798 -31.48 -18.99 1.12
C LYS A 798 -31.88 -19.49 -0.26
N ILE A 799 -31.55 -18.73 -1.32
CA ILE A 799 -31.88 -19.11 -2.69
C ILE A 799 -31.20 -20.43 -3.06
N LEU A 800 -29.93 -20.60 -2.71
CA LEU A 800 -29.19 -21.83 -3.00
C LEU A 800 -29.77 -23.04 -2.26
N SER A 801 -30.04 -22.95 -0.96
CA SER A 801 -30.60 -24.07 -0.18
C SER A 801 -31.97 -24.51 -0.71
N ILE A 802 -32.83 -23.55 -1.08
CA ILE A 802 -34.14 -23.86 -1.68
C ILE A 802 -33.97 -24.45 -3.08
N LEU A 803 -33.13 -23.84 -3.92
CA LEU A 803 -32.92 -24.30 -5.29
C LEU A 803 -32.30 -25.70 -5.32
N MET A 804 -31.39 -26.02 -4.42
CA MET A 804 -30.67 -27.28 -4.40
C MET A 804 -31.37 -28.36 -3.54
N GLU A 805 -32.47 -27.99 -2.89
CA GLU A 805 -33.26 -28.86 -2.00
C GLU A 805 -32.43 -29.48 -0.88
N LYS A 806 -31.44 -28.75 -0.36
CA LYS A 806 -30.52 -29.22 0.69
C LYS A 806 -30.02 -28.09 1.60
N PRO A 807 -29.73 -28.37 2.89
CA PRO A 807 -29.20 -27.38 3.80
C PRO A 807 -27.74 -27.04 3.43
N ILE A 808 -27.44 -25.75 3.30
CA ILE A 808 -26.10 -25.25 3.02
C ILE A 808 -25.70 -24.29 4.12
N ASP A 809 -24.71 -24.67 4.91
CA ASP A 809 -24.19 -23.85 5.99
C ASP A 809 -23.45 -22.61 5.45
N ALA A 810 -23.47 -21.53 6.21
CA ALA A 810 -22.74 -20.31 5.86
C ALA A 810 -22.01 -19.71 7.05
N TYR A 811 -20.84 -19.15 6.75
CA TYR A 811 -20.07 -18.30 7.63
C TYR A 811 -20.07 -16.88 7.07
N TYR A 812 -20.63 -15.94 7.83
CA TYR A 812 -20.68 -14.53 7.48
C TYR A 812 -19.68 -13.71 8.30
N VAL A 813 -19.16 -12.62 7.75
CA VAL A 813 -18.42 -11.64 8.58
C VAL A 813 -19.38 -10.98 9.58
N TYR A 814 -20.58 -10.59 9.15
CA TYR A 814 -21.67 -10.11 10.00
C TYR A 814 -23.05 -10.34 9.37
N ILE A 815 -24.11 -10.10 10.14
CA ILE A 815 -25.49 -10.02 9.65
C ILE A 815 -26.14 -8.71 10.10
N ASN A 816 -27.11 -8.20 9.32
CA ASN A 816 -27.78 -6.92 9.60
C ASN A 816 -29.19 -7.06 10.18
N LYS A 817 -29.78 -8.25 10.06
CA LYS A 817 -31.15 -8.57 10.46
C LYS A 817 -31.19 -9.99 11.00
N ASP A 818 -32.27 -10.32 11.69
CA ASP A 818 -32.62 -11.66 12.16
C ASP A 818 -32.99 -12.64 11.02
N LYS A 819 -33.26 -12.16 9.80
CA LYS A 819 -33.61 -13.00 8.64
C LYS A 819 -32.73 -14.26 8.44
N PRO A 820 -31.38 -14.18 8.46
CA PRO A 820 -30.55 -15.38 8.34
C PRO A 820 -30.78 -16.39 9.47
N MET A 821 -31.00 -15.93 10.70
CA MET A 821 -31.26 -16.79 11.86
C MET A 821 -32.64 -17.45 11.77
N LEU A 822 -33.65 -16.72 11.29
CA LEU A 822 -34.97 -17.28 11.00
C LEU A 822 -34.87 -18.38 9.94
N ASN A 823 -34.14 -18.13 8.85
CA ASN A 823 -33.97 -19.11 7.79
C ASN A 823 -33.19 -20.36 8.26
N GLU A 824 -32.23 -20.23 9.18
CA GLU A 824 -31.54 -21.37 9.81
C GLU A 824 -32.55 -22.30 10.50
N THR A 825 -33.53 -21.73 11.21
CA THR A 825 -34.63 -22.50 11.83
C THR A 825 -35.57 -23.10 10.79
N GLU A 826 -35.91 -22.36 9.73
CA GLU A 826 -36.86 -22.81 8.70
C GLU A 826 -36.28 -23.87 7.74
N LEU A 827 -35.00 -23.77 7.39
CA LEU A 827 -34.36 -24.55 6.32
C LEU A 827 -33.30 -25.54 6.83
N GLY A 828 -33.03 -25.57 8.14
CA GLY A 828 -32.20 -26.59 8.77
C GLY A 828 -30.69 -26.51 8.48
N TYR A 829 -30.20 -25.37 7.99
CA TYR A 829 -28.77 -25.10 7.85
C TYR A 829 -28.24 -24.25 9.01
N LYS A 830 -26.93 -24.23 9.21
CA LYS A 830 -26.26 -23.41 10.24
C LYS A 830 -25.80 -22.05 9.71
N VAL A 831 -25.94 -21.02 10.54
CA VAL A 831 -25.37 -19.68 10.29
C VAL A 831 -24.35 -19.33 11.37
N GLU A 832 -23.11 -19.12 10.96
CA GLU A 832 -22.04 -18.62 11.83
C GLU A 832 -21.65 -17.19 11.46
N THR A 833 -21.18 -16.41 12.44
CA THR A 833 -20.72 -15.04 12.22
C THR A 833 -19.36 -14.77 12.89
N PHE A 834 -18.50 -13.99 12.21
CA PHE A 834 -17.24 -13.50 12.79
C PHE A 834 -17.50 -12.44 13.85
N TYR A 835 -18.33 -11.45 13.54
CA TYR A 835 -18.81 -10.45 14.49
C TYR A 835 -20.13 -10.89 15.11
N ASP A 836 -20.22 -10.71 16.42
CA ASP A 836 -21.44 -10.82 17.21
C ASP A 836 -22.40 -9.63 17.03
N ARG A 837 -22.01 -8.65 16.20
CA ARG A 837 -22.73 -7.40 15.95
C ARG A 837 -22.50 -6.88 14.53
N THR A 838 -23.41 -6.03 14.06
CA THR A 838 -23.21 -5.30 12.81
C THR A 838 -22.11 -4.23 12.98
N PRO A 839 -21.08 -4.18 12.12
CA PRO A 839 -20.08 -3.12 12.15
C PRO A 839 -20.71 -1.77 11.76
N CYS A 840 -20.13 -0.66 12.24
CA CYS A 840 -20.71 0.66 11.99
C CYS A 840 -20.75 1.00 10.49
N ILE A 841 -19.78 0.55 9.70
CA ILE A 841 -19.83 0.64 8.23
C ILE A 841 -19.89 -0.77 7.64
N SER A 842 -21.11 -1.15 7.25
CA SER A 842 -21.47 -2.44 6.66
C SER A 842 -21.77 -2.32 5.16
N GLY A 843 -21.08 -1.44 4.42
CA GLY A 843 -21.48 -1.03 3.05
C GLY A 843 -20.37 -1.07 2.00
N ALA A 844 -20.54 -0.27 0.94
CA ALA A 844 -19.81 -0.36 -0.34
C ALA A 844 -18.28 -0.35 -0.25
N ILE A 845 -17.69 0.46 0.65
CA ILE A 845 -16.23 0.51 0.79
C ILE A 845 -15.65 -0.81 1.31
N ARG A 846 -16.35 -1.48 2.24
CA ARG A 846 -15.93 -2.78 2.77
C ARG A 846 -15.97 -3.84 1.66
N GLU A 847 -17.06 -3.88 0.89
CA GLU A 847 -17.17 -4.78 -0.27
C GLU A 847 -16.08 -4.52 -1.30
N PHE A 848 -15.78 -3.24 -1.59
CA PHE A 848 -14.70 -2.88 -2.51
C PHE A 848 -13.35 -3.41 -2.04
N MET A 849 -13.03 -3.23 -0.76
CA MET A 849 -11.76 -3.68 -0.18
C MET A 849 -11.65 -5.21 -0.11
N PHE A 850 -12.76 -5.94 0.00
CA PHE A 850 -12.79 -7.42 0.00
C PHE A 850 -12.80 -8.03 -1.40
N SER A 851 -13.05 -7.21 -2.42
CA SER A 851 -13.19 -7.61 -3.82
C SER A 851 -11.86 -7.72 -4.56
N LYS A 852 -11.88 -8.52 -5.63
CA LYS A 852 -10.82 -8.59 -6.64
C LYS A 852 -10.80 -7.38 -7.59
N GLY A 853 -11.91 -6.65 -7.67
CA GLY A 853 -12.13 -5.67 -8.74
C GLY A 853 -12.50 -6.33 -10.08
N GLU A 854 -13.39 -7.33 -10.05
CA GLU A 854 -13.92 -7.95 -11.27
C GLU A 854 -15.38 -7.53 -11.53
N PRO A 855 -15.85 -7.56 -12.80
CA PRO A 855 -17.25 -7.33 -13.10
C PRO A 855 -18.17 -8.34 -12.40
N SER A 856 -19.40 -7.94 -12.07
CA SER A 856 -20.31 -8.83 -11.36
C SER A 856 -20.73 -10.01 -12.24
N CYS A 857 -20.82 -11.20 -11.66
CA CYS A 857 -21.52 -12.32 -12.29
C CYS A 857 -23.02 -12.01 -12.37
N ILE A 858 -23.62 -12.09 -13.55
CA ILE A 858 -25.05 -11.79 -13.80
C ILE A 858 -25.86 -13.03 -14.19
N GLY A 859 -25.23 -14.20 -14.22
CA GLY A 859 -25.88 -15.47 -14.55
C GLY A 859 -24.87 -16.49 -15.02
N TYR A 860 -25.37 -17.56 -15.62
CA TYR A 860 -24.55 -18.68 -16.09
C TYR A 860 -24.97 -19.12 -17.48
N ASP A 861 -23.99 -19.53 -18.27
CA ASP A 861 -24.14 -20.27 -19.52
C ASP A 861 -23.56 -21.67 -19.36
N ILE A 862 -23.96 -22.61 -20.22
CA ILE A 862 -23.46 -23.98 -20.20
C ILE A 862 -22.74 -24.26 -21.50
N HIS A 863 -21.46 -24.63 -21.38
CA HIS A 863 -20.61 -24.95 -22.52
C HIS A 863 -19.83 -26.22 -22.22
N ASN A 864 -19.88 -27.21 -23.13
CA ASN A 864 -19.24 -28.52 -22.94
C ASN A 864 -19.56 -29.17 -21.58
N ASN A 865 -20.83 -29.09 -21.14
CA ASN A 865 -21.32 -29.63 -19.86
C ASN A 865 -20.75 -28.93 -18.59
N ASN A 866 -20.04 -27.81 -18.74
CA ASN A 866 -19.52 -27.00 -17.64
C ASN A 866 -20.32 -25.71 -17.46
N LEU A 867 -20.47 -25.29 -16.20
CA LEU A 867 -21.12 -24.03 -15.83
C LEU A 867 -20.13 -22.87 -15.98
N ILE A 868 -20.38 -21.95 -16.90
CA ILE A 868 -19.53 -20.78 -17.15
C ILE A 868 -20.24 -19.52 -16.64
N PRO A 869 -19.60 -18.72 -15.75
CA PRO A 869 -20.20 -17.48 -15.27
C PRO A 869 -20.26 -16.43 -16.38
N LYS A 870 -21.43 -15.79 -16.52
CA LYS A 870 -21.62 -14.64 -17.40
C LYS A 870 -21.31 -13.37 -16.61
N LEU A 871 -20.24 -12.66 -16.97
CA LEU A 871 -19.82 -11.44 -16.30
C LEU A 871 -20.36 -10.18 -17.00
N GLU A 872 -20.52 -9.10 -16.25
CA GLU A 872 -20.75 -7.76 -16.82
C GLU A 872 -19.55 -7.30 -17.67
N LYS A 873 -19.78 -6.30 -18.54
CA LYS A 873 -18.68 -5.69 -19.30
C LYS A 873 -17.74 -4.97 -18.33
N GLU A 874 -16.44 -5.10 -18.56
CA GLU A 874 -15.41 -4.44 -17.77
C GLU A 874 -15.49 -2.91 -17.95
N GLN A 875 -15.61 -2.19 -16.84
CA GLN A 875 -15.72 -0.73 -16.83
C GLN A 875 -14.76 -0.03 -15.85
N MET A 876 -13.82 -0.77 -15.23
CA MET A 876 -12.90 -0.19 -14.26
C MET A 876 -11.78 0.58 -14.96
N SER A 877 -11.43 1.75 -14.43
CA SER A 877 -10.31 2.53 -14.91
C SER A 877 -8.96 1.91 -14.53
N TYR A 878 -7.87 2.44 -15.10
CA TYR A 878 -6.51 2.01 -14.75
C TYR A 878 -6.26 2.13 -13.23
N ILE A 879 -6.67 3.25 -12.64
CA ILE A 879 -6.46 3.53 -11.22
C ILE A 879 -7.22 2.53 -10.36
N GLU A 880 -8.49 2.26 -10.67
CA GLU A 880 -9.29 1.30 -9.91
C GLU A 880 -8.66 -0.10 -9.93
N LYS A 881 -8.17 -0.56 -11.10
CA LYS A 881 -7.48 -1.85 -11.23
C LYS A 881 -6.17 -1.88 -10.43
N GLU A 882 -5.39 -0.80 -10.48
CA GLU A 882 -4.15 -0.69 -9.73
C GLU A 882 -4.39 -0.69 -8.22
N MET A 883 -5.45 0.00 -7.77
CA MET A 883 -5.86 -0.02 -6.37
C MET A 883 -6.23 -1.44 -5.91
N SER A 884 -7.04 -2.18 -6.67
CA SER A 884 -7.38 -3.58 -6.33
C SER A 884 -6.14 -4.48 -6.25
N LYS A 885 -5.15 -4.28 -7.14
CA LYS A 885 -3.87 -4.98 -7.11
C LYS A 885 -3.07 -4.65 -5.85
N ILE A 886 -2.96 -3.36 -5.48
CA ILE A 886 -2.25 -2.91 -4.28
C ILE A 886 -2.94 -3.45 -3.01
N ILE A 887 -4.28 -3.46 -2.96
CA ILE A 887 -5.05 -4.02 -1.85
C ILE A 887 -4.72 -5.49 -1.67
N SER A 888 -4.81 -6.27 -2.75
CA SER A 888 -4.56 -7.71 -2.70
C SER A 888 -3.11 -8.03 -2.31
N LEU A 889 -2.16 -7.23 -2.79
CA LEU A 889 -0.75 -7.36 -2.41
C LEU A 889 -0.54 -7.07 -0.92
N GLY A 890 -1.09 -5.97 -0.39
CA GLY A 890 -0.98 -5.64 1.04
C GLY A 890 -1.55 -6.72 1.95
N VAL A 891 -2.73 -7.26 1.60
CA VAL A 891 -3.37 -8.37 2.34
C VAL A 891 -2.50 -9.63 2.30
N SER A 892 -2.01 -10.00 1.11
CA SER A 892 -1.19 -11.18 0.91
C SER A 892 0.13 -11.09 1.68
N ASP A 893 0.81 -9.94 1.57
CA ASP A 893 2.09 -9.70 2.20
C ASP A 893 1.99 -9.75 3.72
N PHE A 894 0.93 -9.19 4.31
CA PHE A 894 0.73 -9.29 5.76
C PHE A 894 0.51 -10.74 6.21
N ALA A 895 -0.35 -11.48 5.51
CA ALA A 895 -0.62 -12.88 5.84
C ALA A 895 0.65 -13.73 5.75
N GLU A 896 1.42 -13.57 4.67
CA GLU A 896 2.69 -14.29 4.46
C GLU A 896 3.76 -13.87 5.49
N ASP A 897 3.90 -12.56 5.76
CA ASP A 897 4.86 -12.03 6.75
C ASP A 897 4.53 -12.50 8.18
N PHE A 898 3.25 -12.64 8.53
CA PHE A 898 2.82 -13.14 9.84
C PHE A 898 3.00 -14.66 9.94
N LEU A 899 2.48 -15.41 8.98
CA LEU A 899 2.47 -16.87 9.02
C LEU A 899 3.87 -17.46 8.90
N SER A 900 4.74 -16.88 8.08
CA SER A 900 6.16 -17.29 7.99
C SER A 900 6.90 -17.22 9.33
N LYS A 901 6.45 -16.35 10.25
CA LYS A 901 7.07 -16.18 11.57
C LYS A 901 6.38 -16.98 12.66
N PHE A 902 5.05 -17.15 12.57
CA PHE A 902 4.24 -17.68 13.66
C PHE A 902 3.55 -19.02 13.41
N ALA A 903 3.62 -19.60 12.21
CA ALA A 903 2.91 -20.84 11.87
C ALA A 903 3.13 -21.96 12.90
N ASP A 904 4.37 -22.22 13.30
CA ASP A 904 4.73 -23.30 14.24
C ASP A 904 4.16 -23.11 15.67
N VAL A 905 3.85 -21.87 16.04
CA VAL A 905 3.32 -21.51 17.36
C VAL A 905 1.92 -20.94 17.29
N LEU A 906 1.28 -20.99 16.12
CA LEU A 906 -0.03 -20.40 15.87
C LEU A 906 -1.12 -20.89 16.84
N PRO A 907 -1.15 -22.16 17.31
CA PRO A 907 -2.11 -22.60 18.33
C PRO A 907 -2.02 -21.84 19.66
N LEU A 908 -0.86 -21.24 19.96
CA LEU A 908 -0.62 -20.43 21.16
C LEU A 908 -1.04 -18.97 20.95
N VAL A 909 -1.14 -18.50 19.71
CA VAL A 909 -1.48 -17.13 19.32
C VAL A 909 -2.99 -16.91 19.49
N THR A 910 -3.39 -16.54 20.70
CA THR A 910 -4.80 -16.28 21.03
C THR A 910 -5.19 -14.82 20.80
N PHE A 911 -6.44 -14.62 20.35
CA PHE A 911 -7.00 -13.30 20.09
C PHE A 911 -8.52 -13.28 20.27
N ARG A 912 -9.09 -12.08 20.42
CA ARG A 912 -10.52 -11.82 20.28
C ARG A 912 -10.79 -11.21 18.91
N ASN A 913 -11.86 -11.66 18.24
CA ASN A 913 -12.23 -11.22 16.88
C ASN A 913 -12.34 -9.69 16.76
N TYR A 914 -12.83 -9.02 17.80
CA TYR A 914 -12.93 -7.57 17.80
C TYR A 914 -11.57 -6.87 17.88
N ASP A 915 -10.68 -7.30 18.78
CA ASP A 915 -9.39 -6.64 19.03
C ASP A 915 -8.52 -6.61 17.76
N ILE A 916 -8.45 -7.73 17.05
CA ILE A 916 -7.66 -7.83 15.81
C ILE A 916 -8.27 -7.02 14.65
N SER A 917 -9.53 -6.64 14.78
CA SER A 917 -10.24 -5.85 13.77
C SER A 917 -10.26 -4.36 14.09
N LEU A 918 -9.77 -3.94 15.27
CA LEU A 918 -9.72 -2.53 15.67
C LEU A 918 -9.10 -1.63 14.60
N PRO A 919 -7.98 -1.99 13.93
CA PRO A 919 -7.39 -1.14 12.90
C PRO A 919 -8.33 -0.93 11.70
N PHE A 920 -9.03 -1.98 11.29
CA PHE A 920 -9.96 -1.93 10.17
C PHE A 920 -11.21 -1.14 10.51
N GLU A 921 -11.81 -1.38 11.67
CA GLU A 921 -12.98 -0.62 12.11
C GLU A 921 -12.64 0.86 12.35
N PHE A 922 -11.44 1.16 12.85
CA PHE A 922 -10.94 2.54 12.94
C PHE A 922 -10.81 3.20 11.56
N LEU A 923 -10.19 2.51 10.59
CA LEU A 923 -10.11 3.01 9.20
C LEU A 923 -11.51 3.30 8.65
N MET A 924 -12.46 2.37 8.82
CA MET A 924 -13.82 2.55 8.35
C MET A 924 -14.50 3.78 8.98
N GLU A 925 -14.49 3.88 10.30
CA GLU A 925 -15.29 4.88 11.03
C GLU A 925 -14.64 6.26 11.14
N ARG A 926 -13.30 6.30 11.26
CA ARG A 926 -12.56 7.47 11.75
C ARG A 926 -11.45 7.95 10.82
N ALA A 927 -11.25 7.33 9.65
CA ALA A 927 -10.25 7.79 8.68
C ALA A 927 -10.31 9.31 8.45
N SER A 928 -9.14 9.94 8.27
CA SER A 928 -9.06 11.34 7.85
C SER A 928 -9.70 11.54 6.46
N ASP A 929 -10.03 12.79 6.11
CA ASP A 929 -10.50 13.12 4.75
C ASP A 929 -9.46 12.72 3.69
N MET A 930 -8.17 12.90 3.98
CA MET A 930 -7.07 12.53 3.09
C MET A 930 -6.99 11.02 2.90
N ASP A 931 -7.12 10.24 3.97
CA ASP A 931 -7.15 8.78 3.90
C ASP A 931 -8.36 8.27 3.09
N ARG A 932 -9.54 8.90 3.23
CA ARG A 932 -10.71 8.57 2.39
C ARG A 932 -10.54 8.97 0.92
N ASN A 933 -9.78 10.05 0.64
CA ASN A 933 -9.54 10.54 -0.72
C ASN A 933 -8.64 9.61 -1.56
N VAL A 934 -7.97 8.64 -0.94
CA VAL A 934 -7.30 7.53 -1.64
C VAL A 934 -8.27 6.81 -2.60
N PHE A 935 -9.56 6.76 -2.27
CA PHE A 935 -10.63 6.13 -3.05
C PHE A 935 -11.44 7.11 -3.93
N SER A 936 -10.91 8.31 -4.19
CA SER A 936 -11.62 9.38 -4.93
C SER A 936 -11.89 9.06 -6.41
N CYS A 937 -11.17 8.09 -6.97
CA CYS A 937 -11.35 7.58 -8.33
C CYS A 937 -12.09 6.23 -8.37
N CYS A 938 -12.58 5.74 -7.22
CA CYS A 938 -13.34 4.48 -7.16
C CYS A 938 -14.84 4.73 -7.23
N TYR A 939 -15.53 3.87 -7.99
CA TYR A 939 -16.98 3.89 -8.09
C TYR A 939 -17.56 2.52 -7.71
N PHE A 940 -18.73 2.53 -7.07
CA PHE A 940 -19.51 1.31 -6.87
C PHE A 940 -20.89 1.43 -7.51
N GLU A 941 -21.38 0.29 -7.99
CA GLU A 941 -22.69 0.15 -8.62
C GLU A 941 -23.68 -0.43 -7.61
N ASP A 942 -24.81 0.24 -7.38
CA ASP A 942 -25.95 -0.32 -6.66
C ASP A 942 -27.23 -0.21 -7.50
N ASP A 943 -27.21 -0.93 -8.61
CA ASP A 943 -28.29 -0.93 -9.58
C ASP A 943 -29.46 -1.83 -9.20
N ILE A 944 -29.34 -2.73 -8.22
CA ILE A 944 -30.46 -3.59 -7.79
C ILE A 944 -31.24 -2.92 -6.66
N PHE A 945 -30.56 -2.51 -5.59
CA PHE A 945 -31.24 -2.12 -4.35
C PHE A 945 -31.62 -0.64 -4.33
N SER A 946 -30.71 0.28 -4.69
CA SER A 946 -30.99 1.73 -4.72
C SER A 946 -31.31 2.29 -6.11
N GLY A 947 -30.84 1.67 -7.20
CA GLY A 947 -31.14 2.06 -8.57
C GLY A 947 -30.48 3.36 -9.04
N LYS A 948 -29.41 3.81 -8.36
CA LYS A 948 -28.77 5.13 -8.57
C LYS A 948 -27.58 5.13 -9.54
N GLY A 949 -27.22 4.02 -10.18
CA GLY A 949 -26.04 3.95 -11.05
C GLY A 949 -24.73 3.93 -10.27
N LYS A 950 -23.65 4.43 -10.89
CA LYS A 950 -22.32 4.55 -10.28
C LYS A 950 -22.26 5.68 -9.25
N ILE A 951 -21.88 5.34 -8.02
CA ILE A 951 -21.69 6.29 -6.92
C ILE A 951 -20.19 6.38 -6.62
N GLU A 952 -19.66 7.61 -6.54
CA GLU A 952 -18.27 7.86 -6.12
C GLU A 952 -18.07 7.43 -4.66
N MET A 953 -17.07 6.57 -4.42
CA MET A 953 -16.84 5.93 -3.13
C MET A 953 -16.58 6.93 -2.01
N THR A 954 -15.67 7.89 -2.22
CA THR A 954 -15.34 8.89 -1.19
C THR A 954 -16.54 9.78 -0.85
N SER A 955 -17.34 10.19 -1.85
CA SER A 955 -18.56 10.96 -1.59
C SER A 955 -19.58 10.15 -0.79
N TRP A 956 -19.72 8.86 -1.09
CA TRP A 956 -20.59 7.97 -0.31
C TRP A 956 -20.11 7.82 1.13
N TRP A 957 -18.80 7.58 1.31
CA TRP A 957 -18.19 7.39 2.62
C TRP A 957 -18.36 8.63 3.50
N ASN A 958 -18.08 9.82 2.96
CA ASN A 958 -18.29 11.09 3.66
C ASN A 958 -19.76 11.29 4.08
N ASN A 959 -20.70 10.99 3.19
CA ASN A 959 -22.13 11.11 3.50
C ASN A 959 -22.58 10.09 4.57
N TYR A 960 -22.00 8.89 4.57
CA TYR A 960 -22.26 7.86 5.57
C TYR A 960 -21.76 8.28 6.96
N SER A 961 -20.52 8.77 7.05
CA SER A 961 -19.93 9.26 8.30
C SER A 961 -20.74 10.41 8.91
N VAL A 962 -21.19 11.36 8.08
CA VAL A 962 -22.06 12.47 8.54
C VAL A 962 -23.40 11.96 9.07
N ALA A 963 -24.02 10.96 8.40
CA ALA A 963 -25.28 10.37 8.87
C ALA A 963 -25.14 9.63 10.21
N GLN A 964 -23.97 9.04 10.48
CA GLN A 964 -23.61 8.40 11.75
C GLN A 964 -23.39 9.43 12.88
N GLU A 965 -22.58 10.47 12.64
CA GLU A 965 -22.36 11.56 13.62
C GLU A 965 -23.67 12.25 14.00
N SER A 966 -24.58 12.41 13.04
CA SER A 966 -25.91 12.98 13.28
C SER A 966 -26.77 12.13 14.23
N ARG A 967 -26.64 10.79 14.19
CA ARG A 967 -27.34 9.88 15.12
C ARG A 967 -26.76 9.97 16.54
N LEU A 968 -25.45 10.15 16.66
CA LEU A 968 -24.77 10.35 17.94
C LEU A 968 -25.17 11.68 18.59
N ILE A 969 -25.27 12.76 17.80
CA ILE A 969 -25.70 14.08 18.32
C ILE A 969 -27.14 14.05 18.86
N VAL A 970 -28.05 13.32 18.19
CA VAL A 970 -29.44 13.12 18.64
C VAL A 970 -29.52 12.30 19.94
N GLN A 971 -28.57 11.40 20.19
CA GLN A 971 -28.50 10.65 21.45
C GLN A 971 -27.88 11.47 22.60
N THR A 972 -26.92 12.35 22.31
CA THR A 972 -26.30 13.21 23.34
C THR A 972 -27.13 14.42 23.75
N SER A 973 -28.16 14.80 22.99
CA SER A 973 -29.06 15.92 23.34
C SER A 973 -30.20 15.54 24.28
N ASN A 974 -30.22 14.31 24.83
CA ASN A 974 -31.27 13.86 25.75
C ASN A 974 -30.97 14.07 27.24
N THR A 975 -29.89 14.78 27.58
CA THR A 975 -29.69 15.27 28.95
C THR A 975 -29.80 16.80 28.96
N GLU A 976 -30.95 17.26 29.46
CA GLU A 976 -31.27 18.63 29.88
C GLU A 976 -31.54 19.65 28.76
N THR A 977 -32.75 19.63 28.19
CA THR A 977 -33.79 20.66 28.41
C THR A 977 -34.92 20.50 27.39
N ASN A 978 -36.15 20.67 27.87
CA ASN A 978 -37.39 20.53 27.13
C ASN A 978 -37.48 21.39 25.86
N SER A 979 -38.22 20.87 24.88
CA SER A 979 -39.08 21.57 23.90
C SER A 979 -38.52 22.01 22.53
N ILE A 980 -38.03 21.10 21.68
CA ILE A 980 -38.08 21.33 20.21
C ILE A 980 -38.33 20.02 19.44
N ASP A 981 -39.43 19.32 19.73
CA ASP A 981 -39.87 18.18 18.90
C ASP A 981 -41.34 18.29 18.46
N TYR A 982 -41.78 19.50 18.08
CA TYR A 982 -43.11 19.75 17.52
C TYR A 982 -43.17 19.93 16.00
N LEU A 983 -42.03 19.88 15.28
CA LEU A 983 -42.00 20.20 13.84
C LEU A 983 -41.61 19.05 12.91
N GLY A 984 -41.33 17.84 13.41
CA GLY A 984 -41.02 16.69 12.55
C GLY A 984 -39.83 16.90 11.62
N ILE A 985 -38.90 17.80 11.99
CA ILE A 985 -37.80 18.26 11.14
C ILE A 985 -36.74 17.16 10.98
N GLY A 986 -36.57 16.27 11.98
CA GLY A 986 -35.48 15.29 12.02
C GLY A 986 -35.36 14.31 10.84
N LYS A 987 -36.44 14.01 10.11
CA LYS A 987 -36.38 13.06 8.98
C LYS A 987 -36.10 13.68 7.61
N ASN A 988 -36.44 14.95 7.40
CA ASN A 988 -36.36 15.60 6.07
C ASN A 988 -35.39 16.79 6.00
N PHE A 989 -34.74 17.15 7.10
CA PHE A 989 -33.95 18.37 7.16
C PHE A 989 -32.61 18.30 6.42
N TYR A 990 -31.96 17.14 6.48
CA TYR A 990 -30.57 17.01 6.03
C TYR A 990 -30.40 16.47 4.60
N THR A 991 -31.51 16.09 3.94
CA THR A 991 -31.55 15.76 2.50
C THR A 991 -31.75 16.99 1.60
N SER A 992 -31.86 18.20 2.18
CA SER A 992 -32.18 19.43 1.46
C SER A 992 -30.95 20.26 1.02
N SER A 993 -31.13 21.04 -0.05
CA SER A 993 -30.10 21.88 -0.69
C SER A 993 -29.41 22.86 0.28
N ARG A 994 -28.14 23.19 0.03
CA ARG A 994 -27.25 23.99 0.91
C ARG A 994 -27.87 25.31 1.40
N TRP A 995 -28.66 26.01 0.59
CA TRP A 995 -29.34 27.25 0.98
C TRP A 995 -30.51 27.05 1.95
N LYS A 996 -31.23 25.93 1.89
CA LYS A 996 -32.31 25.60 2.84
C LYS A 996 -31.77 25.32 4.23
N ARG A 997 -30.62 24.63 4.30
CA ARG A 997 -29.87 24.42 5.56
C ARG A 997 -29.40 25.74 6.17
N ILE A 998 -28.95 26.69 5.34
CA ILE A 998 -28.54 28.03 5.79
C ILE A 998 -29.74 28.78 6.39
N ILE A 999 -30.88 28.83 5.71
CA ILE A 999 -32.09 29.53 6.19
C ILE A 999 -32.51 28.99 7.55
N VAL A 1000 -32.50 27.67 7.72
CA VAL A 1000 -32.98 27.09 8.96
C VAL A 1000 -31.92 27.13 10.06
N MET A 1001 -30.63 27.02 9.77
CA MET A 1001 -29.59 27.37 10.76
C MET A 1001 -29.68 28.83 11.19
N LEU A 1002 -30.10 29.74 10.30
CA LEU A 1002 -30.38 31.15 10.62
C LEU A 1002 -31.54 31.29 11.62
N LEU A 1003 -32.53 30.40 11.56
CA LEU A 1003 -33.71 30.43 12.41
C LEU A 1003 -33.50 29.74 13.77
N ILE A 1004 -32.73 28.64 13.82
CA ILE A 1004 -32.61 27.81 15.03
C ILE A 1004 -31.28 28.05 15.78
N ALA A 1005 -30.19 28.35 15.07
CA ALA A 1005 -28.86 28.51 15.68
C ALA A 1005 -28.00 29.56 14.96
N PRO A 1006 -28.44 30.83 14.90
CA PRO A 1006 -27.78 31.88 14.11
C PRO A 1006 -26.32 32.12 14.52
N ASN A 1007 -25.97 31.92 15.79
CA ASN A 1007 -24.60 32.08 16.28
C ASN A 1007 -23.63 31.00 15.75
N ILE A 1008 -24.10 29.76 15.61
CA ILE A 1008 -23.28 28.66 15.05
C ILE A 1008 -23.06 28.88 13.56
N LEU A 1009 -24.10 29.31 12.83
CA LEU A 1009 -23.98 29.67 11.42
C LEU A 1009 -23.01 30.83 11.21
N ARG A 1010 -23.06 31.85 12.08
CA ARG A 1010 -22.16 33.01 12.03
C ARG A 1010 -20.70 32.60 12.26
N ASN A 1011 -20.44 31.66 13.16
CA ASN A 1011 -19.09 31.12 13.36
C ASN A 1011 -18.61 30.27 12.17
N LYS A 1012 -19.46 29.38 11.66
CA LYS A 1012 -19.15 28.59 10.45
C LYS A 1012 -18.91 29.41 9.18
N LEU A 1013 -19.51 30.61 9.10
CA LEU A 1013 -19.30 31.55 7.99
C LEU A 1013 -18.05 32.41 8.18
N LYS A 1014 -17.61 32.66 9.43
CA LYS A 1014 -16.35 33.35 9.72
C LYS A 1014 -15.12 32.53 9.36
N ASP A 1015 -15.18 31.20 9.44
CA ASP A 1015 -14.06 30.32 9.06
C ASP A 1015 -13.96 30.07 7.55
N ARG A 1016 -14.85 30.67 6.73
CA ARG A 1016 -14.93 30.47 5.28
C ARG A 1016 -14.90 31.76 4.46
N LEU A 1017 -14.76 32.90 5.12
CA LEU A 1017 -14.43 34.21 4.55
C LEU A 1017 -13.01 34.56 4.98
#